data_AF-G5GMC1-F1
#
_entry.id   AF-G5GMC1-F1
#
_cell.length_a   1.000
_cell.length_b   1.000
_cell.length_c   1.000
_cell.angle_alpha   90.00
_cell.angle_beta   90.00
_cell.angle_gamma   90.00
#
_symmetry.space_group_name_H-M   'P 1'
#
loop_
_entity.id
_entity.type
_entity.pdbx_description
1 polymer ?
#
loop_
_entity_poly.entity_id
_entity_poly.type
_entity_poly.pdbx_seq_one_letter_code
_entity_poly.pdbx_strand_id
1 'polypeptide(L)'
;MPDEANNIVQLDKNVQYDLRNDTLRIERQYLHCVQVVLRSDSLGERERPQAKSAFIGGAVMELDLRPEGNKAILRTAQGEKTISIIGSKIEPNRTLIGKKRNIIEIGEILRNHLVGKEALRTFLRSPPQERDSLIVSYLDSIVHRLAQEARLLQPESSVTEEMKMLQQREDFAYGKDYTSLYDPVIYVPQKEQGLDVEAHTEKEMRPSARAQRRSNMKSEWFVSSNPIDPVAGVMIYQAQRKKDVDAVDYSGNREEAGQWFKDKAKAQEIVDKLNAAEQERGEALTAKEAQAIANSLNTEEQRKEAGKEAPQATEAQGEKKQPEKKTTKELVSEASKDFSALMEKAHADGKAVWQMTSEDRSHLRAPVLVYKDKEGNDKSFYPPVANMLPAVQHQLEIGSKDPRWIPAKEAGANPDIAIRKGAKAVTFVLFTKDKEPYTKKFFNMADLSGKGVPALSPSPDLRRDVYLHDMIDYLARRAERGTFKDSNYFMMFMDAKEAANKSYQAKKEVYDFSNLDYETYMKARLEAHRRLDAILKADIQTPVPEKDYEKTFIQLLAKEVRQPSKTTNYVIRAARKALNELKWQESHVKAAIKSFVPEAAFDSLARNGKAPSNTLLIVAVKGIEPQKKQEQATVR
;
A
#
# COMPACT_ATOMS: atom_id res chain seq x y z
N MET A 1 -43.10 3.44 -31.45
CA MET A 1 -41.63 3.58 -31.50
C MET A 1 -41.08 2.80 -30.33
N PRO A 2 -40.69 1.53 -30.49
CA PRO A 2 -40.17 0.73 -29.38
C PRO A 2 -38.67 1.03 -29.15
N ASP A 3 -38.30 1.10 -27.87
CA ASP A 3 -36.97 0.98 -27.25
C ASP A 3 -35.93 2.11 -27.41
N GLU A 4 -36.17 3.24 -26.76
CA GLU A 4 -35.10 4.17 -26.32
C GLU A 4 -34.32 3.66 -25.07
N ALA A 5 -34.75 2.54 -24.46
CA ALA A 5 -34.21 2.04 -23.20
C ALA A 5 -32.87 1.29 -23.30
N ASN A 6 -32.39 0.94 -24.50
CA ASN A 6 -31.25 0.01 -24.67
C ASN A 6 -29.89 0.66 -24.98
N ASN A 7 -29.74 1.99 -24.82
CA ASN A 7 -28.48 2.68 -25.13
C ASN A 7 -27.51 2.80 -23.94
N ILE A 8 -27.92 2.43 -22.74
CA ILE A 8 -27.05 2.45 -21.56
C ILE A 8 -26.62 1.03 -21.21
N VAL A 9 -25.32 0.85 -21.10
CA VAL A 9 -24.67 -0.38 -20.68
C VAL A 9 -24.25 -0.25 -19.22
N GLN A 10 -24.78 -1.11 -18.35
CA GLN A 10 -24.26 -1.23 -16.98
C GLN A 10 -22.95 -2.03 -16.98
N LEU A 11 -21.87 -1.45 -16.45
CA LEU A 11 -20.55 -2.08 -16.36
C LEU A 11 -20.24 -2.57 -14.94
N ASP A 12 -20.65 -1.81 -13.93
CA ASP A 12 -20.58 -2.15 -12.51
C ASP A 12 -21.69 -1.36 -11.78
N LYS A 13 -21.94 -1.61 -10.49
CA LYS A 13 -23.00 -0.97 -9.68
C LYS A 13 -23.04 0.55 -9.86
N ASN A 14 -21.89 1.21 -9.98
CA ASN A 14 -21.80 2.66 -10.13
C ASN A 14 -21.12 3.12 -11.43
N VAL A 15 -20.95 2.22 -12.42
CA VAL A 15 -20.29 2.55 -13.69
C VAL A 15 -21.20 2.15 -14.85
N GLN A 16 -21.50 3.12 -15.69
CA GLN A 16 -22.37 3.00 -16.85
C GLN A 16 -21.68 3.54 -18.10
N TYR A 17 -22.06 3.02 -19.26
CA TYR A 17 -21.57 3.52 -20.54
C TYR A 17 -22.74 3.82 -21.47
N ASP A 18 -22.80 5.06 -21.95
CA ASP A 18 -23.77 5.52 -22.92
C ASP A 18 -23.25 5.26 -24.34
N LEU A 19 -23.88 4.30 -25.02
CA LEU A 19 -23.55 3.89 -26.39
C LEU A 19 -23.82 4.97 -27.42
N ARG A 20 -24.79 5.87 -27.18
CA ARG A 20 -25.18 6.93 -28.10
C ARG A 20 -24.20 8.09 -28.03
N ASN A 21 -23.76 8.43 -26.82
CA ASN A 21 -22.91 9.58 -26.58
C ASN A 21 -21.43 9.22 -26.40
N ASP A 22 -21.06 7.94 -26.44
CA ASP A 22 -19.70 7.46 -26.21
C ASP A 22 -19.11 7.92 -24.87
N THR A 23 -19.98 8.01 -23.86
CA THR A 23 -19.66 8.58 -22.55
C THR A 23 -19.69 7.52 -21.48
N LEU A 24 -18.57 7.35 -20.78
CA LEU A 24 -18.50 6.56 -19.55
C LEU A 24 -18.92 7.44 -18.38
N ARG A 25 -19.96 7.02 -17.66
CA ARG A 25 -20.47 7.68 -16.46
C ARG A 25 -20.09 6.87 -15.23
N ILE A 26 -19.44 7.52 -14.26
CA ILE A 26 -19.05 6.93 -12.99
C ILE A 26 -19.70 7.75 -11.87
N GLU A 27 -20.47 7.08 -11.03
CA GLU A 27 -21.09 7.66 -9.85
C GLU A 27 -20.33 7.20 -8.61
N ARG A 28 -19.87 8.13 -7.79
CA ARG A 28 -19.11 7.80 -6.59
C ARG A 28 -19.77 8.40 -5.38
N GLN A 29 -20.07 7.55 -4.40
CA GLN A 29 -20.63 7.96 -3.12
C GLN A 29 -19.50 8.31 -2.16
N TYR A 30 -19.61 9.43 -1.46
CA TYR A 30 -18.64 9.82 -0.45
C TYR A 30 -18.98 9.21 0.90
N LEU A 31 -17.96 8.68 1.58
CA LEU A 31 -18.10 8.09 2.90
C LEU A 31 -17.66 9.12 3.95
N HIS A 32 -18.63 9.69 4.66
CA HIS A 32 -18.39 10.73 5.66
C HIS A 32 -18.46 10.17 7.08
N CYS A 33 -17.65 10.72 8.00
CA CYS A 33 -17.81 10.52 9.43
C CYS A 33 -19.00 11.37 9.91
N VAL A 34 -20.08 10.72 10.34
CA VAL A 34 -21.31 11.38 10.79
C VAL A 34 -21.47 11.37 12.30
N GLN A 35 -20.75 10.49 13.00
CA GLN A 35 -20.85 10.38 14.44
C GLN A 35 -19.53 9.88 15.00
N VAL A 36 -19.11 10.42 16.15
CA VAL A 36 -17.99 9.88 16.92
C VAL A 36 -18.57 9.22 18.16
N VAL A 37 -18.34 7.92 18.34
CA VAL A 37 -18.82 7.18 19.52
C VAL A 37 -17.65 6.79 20.40
N LEU A 38 -17.86 6.81 21.71
CA LEU A 38 -16.99 6.10 22.63
C LEU A 38 -17.38 4.63 22.61
N ARG A 39 -16.39 3.77 22.33
CA ARG A 39 -16.55 2.32 22.45
C ARG A 39 -15.37 1.76 23.21
N SER A 40 -15.67 0.79 24.06
CA SER A 40 -14.67 -0.12 24.57
C SER A 40 -14.71 -1.39 23.72
N ASP A 41 -13.54 -1.87 23.31
CA ASP A 41 -13.41 -3.11 22.56
C ASP A 41 -13.55 -4.35 23.47
N SER A 42 -13.57 -4.15 24.81
CA SER A 42 -13.71 -5.19 25.84
C SER A 42 -14.29 -4.64 27.17
N LEU A 43 -14.80 -5.50 28.06
CA LEU A 43 -15.27 -5.08 29.39
C LEU A 43 -14.06 -4.70 30.27
N GLY A 44 -13.98 -3.44 30.71
CA GLY A 44 -12.91 -2.93 31.58
C GLY A 44 -11.80 -2.13 30.89
N GLU A 45 -11.82 -1.99 29.56
CA GLU A 45 -10.91 -1.11 28.83
C GLU A 45 -11.40 0.35 28.80
N ARG A 46 -10.43 1.28 28.65
CA ARG A 46 -10.71 2.71 28.51
C ARG A 46 -11.36 2.96 27.15
N GLU A 47 -12.56 3.53 27.16
CA GLU A 47 -13.30 3.84 25.94
C GLU A 47 -12.48 4.73 24.99
N ARG A 48 -12.52 4.42 23.69
CA ARG A 48 -11.82 5.16 22.65
C ARG A 48 -12.81 5.75 21.64
N PRO A 49 -12.52 6.93 21.08
CA PRO A 49 -13.29 7.49 19.98
C PRO A 49 -13.22 6.59 18.74
N GLN A 50 -14.37 6.20 18.21
CA GLN A 50 -14.52 5.51 16.93
C GLN A 50 -15.46 6.31 16.02
N ALA A 51 -15.06 6.47 14.76
CA ALA A 51 -15.91 7.06 13.73
C ALA A 51 -17.00 6.08 13.31
N LYS A 52 -18.23 6.56 13.25
CA LYS A 52 -19.32 5.94 12.49
C LYS A 52 -19.53 6.75 11.23
N SER A 53 -19.58 6.03 10.12
CA SER A 53 -19.65 6.64 8.80
C SER A 53 -20.94 6.29 8.08
N ALA A 54 -21.37 7.18 7.19
CA ALA A 54 -22.49 6.97 6.28
C ALA A 54 -22.11 7.47 4.88
N PHE A 55 -22.74 6.88 3.86
CA PHE A 55 -22.63 7.40 2.49
C PHE A 55 -23.54 8.61 2.34
N ILE A 56 -22.96 9.79 2.14
CA ILE A 56 -23.71 11.04 1.97
C ILE A 56 -23.12 11.79 0.79
N GLY A 57 -24.00 12.28 -0.10
CA GLY A 57 -23.58 12.95 -1.32
C GLY A 57 -22.71 12.07 -2.22
N GLY A 58 -21.94 12.71 -3.09
CA GLY A 58 -21.10 12.02 -4.05
C GLY A 58 -20.72 12.92 -5.22
N ALA A 59 -20.01 12.34 -6.18
CA ALA A 59 -19.74 12.99 -7.44
C ALA A 59 -20.04 12.08 -8.62
N VAL A 60 -20.46 12.72 -9.69
CA VAL A 60 -20.61 12.12 -11.00
C VAL A 60 -19.44 12.59 -11.86
N MET A 61 -18.76 11.64 -12.48
CA MET A 61 -17.72 11.87 -13.46
C MET A 61 -18.16 11.29 -14.79
N GLU A 62 -17.94 12.04 -15.86
CA GLU A 62 -18.23 11.61 -17.22
C GLU A 62 -16.96 11.68 -18.06
N LEU A 63 -16.60 10.58 -18.71
CA LEU A 63 -15.50 10.52 -19.66
C LEU A 63 -16.07 10.36 -21.07
N ASP A 64 -16.09 11.46 -21.81
CA ASP A 64 -16.57 11.55 -23.20
C ASP A 64 -15.44 11.17 -24.16
N LEU A 65 -15.63 10.06 -24.87
CA LEU A 65 -14.66 9.50 -25.79
C LEU A 65 -14.81 10.02 -27.22
N ARG A 66 -15.83 10.83 -27.54
CA ARG A 66 -16.09 11.33 -28.91
C ARG A 66 -14.99 12.17 -29.55
N PRO A 67 -14.23 13.03 -28.83
CA PRO A 67 -13.21 13.88 -29.46
C PRO A 67 -12.25 13.09 -30.35
N GLU A 68 -11.83 13.67 -31.48
CA GLU A 68 -11.02 12.98 -32.48
C GLU A 68 -9.63 12.56 -31.98
N GLY A 69 -9.04 11.57 -32.67
CA GLY A 69 -7.69 11.09 -32.38
C GLY A 69 -7.55 10.45 -30.99
N ASN A 70 -6.52 10.82 -30.23
CA ASN A 70 -6.25 10.25 -28.91
C ASN A 70 -6.83 11.07 -27.74
N LYS A 71 -7.79 11.97 -27.97
CA LYS A 71 -8.33 12.85 -26.94
C LYS A 71 -9.65 12.33 -26.37
N ALA A 72 -9.92 12.72 -25.13
CA ALA A 72 -11.19 12.53 -24.43
C ALA A 72 -11.46 13.72 -23.52
N ILE A 73 -12.72 13.96 -23.15
CA ILE A 73 -13.10 15.03 -22.23
C ILE A 73 -13.59 14.41 -20.92
N LEU A 74 -12.96 14.77 -19.82
CA LEU A 74 -13.39 14.42 -18.47
C LEU A 74 -14.25 15.56 -17.91
N ARG A 75 -15.51 15.29 -17.55
CA ARG A 75 -16.46 16.25 -17.01
C ARG A 75 -16.91 15.87 -15.60
N THR A 76 -17.14 16.88 -14.78
CA THR A 76 -17.81 16.80 -13.48
C THR A 76 -18.73 18.01 -13.32
N ALA A 77 -19.42 18.12 -12.19
CA ALA A 77 -20.20 19.32 -11.88
C ALA A 77 -19.34 20.60 -11.77
N GLN A 78 -18.04 20.47 -11.51
CA GLN A 78 -17.10 21.57 -11.32
C GLN A 78 -16.46 22.07 -12.62
N GLY A 79 -16.63 21.34 -13.73
CA GLY A 79 -16.12 21.73 -15.05
C GLY A 79 -15.64 20.54 -15.89
N GLU A 80 -14.87 20.86 -16.94
CA GLU A 80 -14.33 19.85 -17.86
C GLU A 80 -12.84 20.01 -18.14
N LYS A 81 -12.18 18.90 -18.49
CA LYS A 81 -10.76 18.87 -18.85
C LYS A 81 -10.50 17.87 -19.96
N THR A 82 -9.80 18.32 -21.00
CA THR A 82 -9.29 17.42 -22.03
C THR A 82 -8.14 16.57 -21.50
N ILE A 83 -8.25 15.25 -21.67
CA ILE A 83 -7.22 14.26 -21.37
C ILE A 83 -6.83 13.50 -22.64
N SER A 84 -5.76 12.70 -22.59
CA SER A 84 -5.37 11.85 -23.71
C SER A 84 -5.50 10.37 -23.35
N ILE A 85 -5.87 9.53 -24.32
CA ILE A 85 -5.97 8.09 -24.21
C ILE A 85 -5.08 7.46 -25.28
N ILE A 86 -3.95 6.90 -24.87
CA ILE A 86 -2.92 6.39 -25.79
C ILE A 86 -2.79 4.88 -25.71
N GLY A 87 -2.32 4.27 -26.79
CA GLY A 87 -1.93 2.87 -26.80
C GLY A 87 -0.71 2.62 -25.91
N SER A 88 -0.72 1.52 -25.14
CA SER A 88 0.50 1.08 -24.45
C SER A 88 1.51 0.51 -25.44
N LYS A 89 2.81 0.65 -25.12
CA LYS A 89 3.90 0.11 -25.95
C LYS A 89 3.85 -1.42 -26.04
N ILE A 90 4.24 -1.95 -27.19
CA ILE A 90 4.32 -3.40 -27.42
C ILE A 90 5.64 -3.90 -26.81
N GLU A 91 5.57 -4.38 -25.56
CA GLU A 91 6.69 -4.90 -24.77
C GLU A 91 6.24 -6.15 -23.97
N PRO A 92 7.14 -7.06 -23.57
CA PRO A 92 6.82 -8.13 -22.64
C PRO A 92 6.27 -7.53 -21.33
N ASN A 93 5.12 -8.01 -20.85
CA ASN A 93 4.35 -7.41 -19.73
C ASN A 93 3.65 -6.08 -20.04
N ARG A 94 3.08 -5.97 -21.25
CA ARG A 94 2.27 -4.83 -21.69
C ARG A 94 1.24 -4.36 -20.66
N THR A 95 1.24 -3.06 -20.35
CA THR A 95 0.19 -2.40 -19.54
C THR A 95 -1.16 -2.55 -20.24
N LEU A 96 -2.10 -3.26 -19.60
CA LEU A 96 -3.49 -3.39 -20.08
C LEU A 96 -4.28 -2.09 -19.86
N ILE A 97 -4.17 -1.51 -18.67
CA ILE A 97 -4.73 -0.21 -18.32
C ILE A 97 -3.80 0.48 -17.33
N GLY A 98 -3.53 1.77 -17.54
CA GLY A 98 -2.63 2.55 -16.71
C GLY A 98 -2.87 4.05 -16.78
N LYS A 99 -2.21 4.80 -15.89
CA LYS A 99 -2.22 6.26 -15.86
C LYS A 99 -0.81 6.79 -15.94
N LYS A 100 -0.57 7.75 -16.84
CA LYS A 100 0.68 8.51 -16.93
C LYS A 100 0.36 10.01 -17.00
N ARG A 101 0.64 10.76 -15.93
CA ARG A 101 0.21 12.18 -15.82
C ARG A 101 -1.29 12.32 -16.15
N ASN A 102 -1.63 13.12 -17.16
CA ASN A 102 -3.00 13.37 -17.64
C ASN A 102 -3.40 12.44 -18.80
N ILE A 103 -2.78 11.26 -18.87
CA ILE A 103 -2.95 10.29 -19.96
C ILE A 103 -3.43 8.96 -19.39
N ILE A 104 -4.48 8.41 -19.98
CA ILE A 104 -4.90 7.02 -19.79
C ILE A 104 -4.16 6.18 -20.84
N GLU A 105 -3.42 5.18 -20.38
CA GLU A 105 -2.73 4.23 -21.24
C GLU A 105 -3.57 2.95 -21.33
N ILE A 106 -3.93 2.55 -22.55
CA ILE A 106 -4.77 1.37 -22.81
C ILE A 106 -4.00 0.42 -23.73
N GLY A 107 -3.77 -0.80 -23.25
CA GLY A 107 -3.21 -1.89 -24.02
C GLY A 107 -4.26 -2.76 -24.68
N GLU A 108 -3.86 -3.97 -25.03
CA GLU A 108 -4.73 -4.98 -25.61
C GLU A 108 -5.61 -5.61 -24.52
N ILE A 109 -6.71 -4.92 -24.19
CA ILE A 109 -7.68 -5.33 -23.17
C ILE A 109 -8.70 -6.35 -23.68
N LEU A 110 -8.78 -6.54 -24.99
CA LEU A 110 -9.57 -7.58 -25.67
C LEU A 110 -8.66 -8.35 -26.63
N ARG A 111 -9.03 -9.58 -27.01
CA ARG A 111 -8.29 -10.41 -27.98
C ARG A 111 -8.53 -9.94 -29.43
N ASN A 112 -8.28 -8.67 -29.72
CA ASN A 112 -8.52 -8.06 -31.02
C ASN A 112 -7.38 -7.14 -31.47
N HIS A 113 -6.23 -7.17 -30.78
CA HIS A 113 -5.04 -6.37 -31.07
C HIS A 113 -5.23 -4.85 -31.05
N LEU A 114 -6.41 -4.35 -30.65
CA LEU A 114 -6.66 -2.92 -30.53
C LEU A 114 -5.93 -2.35 -29.32
N VAL A 115 -5.60 -1.06 -29.41
CA VAL A 115 -4.85 -0.34 -28.37
C VAL A 115 -5.42 1.07 -28.23
N GLY A 116 -5.18 1.73 -27.09
CA GLY A 116 -5.56 3.13 -26.91
C GLY A 116 -7.08 3.36 -26.85
N LYS A 117 -7.52 4.52 -27.32
CA LYS A 117 -8.93 4.94 -27.23
C LYS A 117 -9.89 3.96 -27.92
N GLU A 118 -9.50 3.39 -29.05
CA GLU A 118 -10.32 2.44 -29.80
C GLU A 118 -10.45 1.09 -29.10
N ALA A 119 -9.40 0.61 -28.41
CA ALA A 119 -9.51 -0.55 -27.55
C ALA A 119 -10.49 -0.31 -26.40
N LEU A 120 -10.40 0.84 -25.73
CA LEU A 120 -11.30 1.22 -24.65
C LEU A 120 -12.75 1.28 -25.13
N ARG A 121 -13.00 1.97 -26.24
CA ARG A 121 -14.32 2.05 -26.90
C ARG A 121 -14.89 0.68 -27.23
N THR A 122 -14.07 -0.23 -27.73
CA THR A 122 -14.51 -1.60 -28.08
C THR A 122 -14.83 -2.41 -26.84
N PHE A 123 -14.02 -2.30 -25.79
CA PHE A 123 -14.23 -2.94 -24.50
C PHE A 123 -15.52 -2.49 -23.80
N LEU A 124 -15.80 -1.19 -23.80
CA LEU A 124 -17.02 -0.66 -23.17
C LEU A 124 -18.29 -1.13 -23.89
N ARG A 125 -18.19 -1.47 -25.18
CA ARG A 125 -19.28 -2.00 -26.01
C ARG A 125 -19.38 -3.53 -26.04
N SER A 126 -18.34 -4.26 -25.62
CA SER A 126 -18.32 -5.73 -25.73
C SER A 126 -19.39 -6.40 -24.86
N PRO A 127 -19.84 -7.63 -25.13
CA PRO A 127 -20.80 -8.32 -24.26
C PRO A 127 -20.25 -8.49 -22.82
N PRO A 128 -21.09 -8.57 -21.78
CA PRO A 128 -20.64 -8.72 -20.38
C PRO A 128 -19.65 -9.88 -20.14
N GLN A 129 -19.73 -10.95 -20.93
CA GLN A 129 -18.84 -12.12 -20.83
C GLN A 129 -17.38 -11.83 -21.23
N GLU A 130 -17.17 -10.79 -22.04
CA GLU A 130 -15.84 -10.36 -22.50
C GLU A 130 -15.28 -9.20 -21.67
N ARG A 131 -16.07 -8.66 -20.73
CA ARG A 131 -15.67 -7.53 -19.88
C ARG A 131 -15.04 -8.01 -18.58
N ASP A 132 -13.77 -7.68 -18.40
CA ASP A 132 -13.08 -7.89 -17.14
C ASP A 132 -13.45 -6.80 -16.13
N SER A 133 -14.09 -7.18 -15.02
CA SER A 133 -14.47 -6.27 -13.95
C SER A 133 -13.28 -5.55 -13.30
N LEU A 134 -12.08 -6.14 -13.34
CA LEU A 134 -10.87 -5.50 -12.85
C LEU A 134 -10.50 -4.30 -13.73
N ILE A 135 -10.66 -4.40 -15.05
CA ILE A 135 -10.39 -3.29 -15.97
C ILE A 135 -11.36 -2.14 -15.71
N VAL A 136 -12.65 -2.43 -15.44
CA VAL A 136 -13.66 -1.42 -15.06
C VAL A 136 -13.27 -0.73 -13.74
N SER A 137 -12.85 -1.48 -12.73
CA SER A 137 -12.41 -0.93 -11.43
C SER A 137 -11.15 -0.06 -11.52
N TYR A 138 -10.17 -0.48 -12.35
CA TYR A 138 -8.99 0.34 -12.62
C TYR A 138 -9.34 1.62 -13.39
N LEU A 139 -10.28 1.54 -14.33
CA LEU A 139 -10.75 2.71 -15.09
C LEU A 139 -11.42 3.73 -14.18
N ASP A 140 -12.34 3.30 -13.30
CA ASP A 140 -12.93 4.15 -12.26
C ASP A 140 -11.85 4.85 -11.42
N SER A 141 -10.93 4.07 -10.86
CA SER A 141 -9.83 4.59 -10.03
C SER A 141 -8.96 5.63 -10.75
N ILE A 142 -8.68 5.42 -12.04
CA ILE A 142 -7.86 6.32 -12.86
C ILE A 142 -8.63 7.61 -13.19
N VAL A 143 -9.89 7.49 -13.61
CA VAL A 143 -10.74 8.65 -13.94
C VAL A 143 -10.94 9.54 -12.72
N HIS A 144 -11.23 8.94 -11.57
CA HIS A 144 -11.34 9.68 -10.31
C HIS A 144 -10.06 10.45 -9.95
N ARG A 145 -8.90 9.77 -10.05
CA ARG A 145 -7.61 10.42 -9.78
C ARG A 145 -7.32 11.57 -10.75
N LEU A 146 -7.65 11.39 -12.02
CA LEU A 146 -7.50 12.44 -13.03
C LEU A 146 -8.41 13.63 -12.74
N ALA A 147 -9.65 13.40 -12.29
CA ALA A 147 -10.58 14.46 -11.94
C ALA A 147 -10.07 15.26 -10.73
N GLN A 148 -9.56 14.60 -9.68
CA GLN A 148 -8.93 15.26 -8.53
C GLN A 148 -7.68 16.07 -8.93
N GLU A 149 -6.79 15.49 -9.73
CA GLU A 149 -5.57 16.17 -10.19
C GLU A 149 -5.88 17.37 -11.10
N ALA A 150 -6.98 17.31 -11.86
CA ALA A 150 -7.47 18.40 -12.68
C ALA A 150 -8.27 19.46 -11.89
N ARG A 151 -8.39 19.31 -10.56
CA ARG A 151 -9.25 20.15 -9.69
C ARG A 151 -10.72 20.17 -10.11
N LEU A 152 -11.17 19.11 -10.78
CA LEU A 152 -12.58 18.88 -11.14
C LEU A 152 -13.35 18.16 -10.02
N LEU A 153 -12.67 17.62 -9.01
CA LEU A 153 -13.28 17.12 -7.79
C LEU A 153 -12.55 17.70 -6.59
N GLN A 154 -13.32 17.97 -5.54
CA GLN A 154 -12.72 18.27 -4.25
C GLN A 154 -11.99 17.03 -3.72
N PRO A 155 -10.83 17.20 -3.05
CA PRO A 155 -10.18 16.11 -2.35
C PRO A 155 -11.15 15.50 -1.32
N GLU A 156 -11.26 14.17 -1.31
CA GLU A 156 -12.02 13.47 -0.27
C GLU A 156 -11.23 13.58 1.04
N SER A 157 -11.83 14.19 2.07
CA SER A 157 -11.29 14.17 3.44
C SER A 157 -11.26 12.74 3.95
N SER A 158 -10.21 12.35 4.66
CA SER A 158 -10.20 11.03 5.28
C SER A 158 -11.19 10.99 6.45
N VAL A 159 -11.82 9.83 6.68
CA VAL A 159 -12.71 9.58 7.84
C VAL A 159 -12.03 9.96 9.17
N THR A 160 -10.70 9.81 9.25
CA THR A 160 -9.92 10.20 10.45
C THR A 160 -9.80 11.71 10.60
N GLU A 161 -9.64 12.46 9.51
CA GLU A 161 -9.61 13.92 9.53
C GLU A 161 -10.98 14.49 9.89
N GLU A 162 -12.05 13.98 9.27
CA GLU A 162 -13.42 14.40 9.60
C GLU A 162 -13.77 14.09 11.06
N MET A 163 -13.37 12.92 11.58
CA MET A 163 -13.54 12.57 12.99
C MET A 163 -12.82 13.56 13.92
N LYS A 164 -11.64 14.07 13.53
CA LYS A 164 -10.93 15.11 14.30
C LYS A 164 -11.63 16.46 14.20
N MET A 165 -12.11 16.83 13.02
CA MET A 165 -12.86 18.07 12.82
C MET A 165 -14.14 18.07 13.67
N LEU A 166 -14.90 16.96 13.69
CA LEU A 166 -16.08 16.84 14.55
C LEU A 166 -15.74 17.02 16.03
N GLN A 167 -14.66 16.40 16.51
CA GLN A 167 -14.20 16.50 17.90
C GLN A 167 -13.73 17.91 18.31
N GLN A 168 -13.40 18.77 17.35
CA GLN A 168 -12.98 20.15 17.59
C GLN A 168 -14.15 21.15 17.60
N ARG A 169 -15.37 20.71 17.29
CA ARG A 169 -16.55 21.58 17.28
C ARG A 169 -16.95 21.97 18.70
N GLU A 170 -17.44 23.19 18.84
CA GLU A 170 -17.97 23.68 20.11
C GLU A 170 -19.19 22.88 20.59
N ASP A 171 -20.00 22.38 19.65
CA ASP A 171 -21.19 21.57 19.92
C ASP A 171 -20.90 20.05 19.89
N PHE A 172 -19.63 19.67 20.06
CA PHE A 172 -19.22 18.27 20.02
C PHE A 172 -19.79 17.44 21.18
N ALA A 173 -20.39 16.30 20.88
CA ALA A 173 -20.77 15.29 21.85
C ALA A 173 -20.63 13.87 21.26
N TYR A 174 -20.08 12.94 22.04
CA TYR A 174 -20.02 11.55 21.63
C TYR A 174 -21.42 10.97 21.46
N GLY A 175 -21.64 10.25 20.37
CA GLY A 175 -22.95 9.71 20.03
C GLY A 175 -23.94 10.75 19.48
N LYS A 176 -23.56 12.01 19.26
CA LYS A 176 -24.38 12.95 18.50
C LYS A 176 -24.24 12.69 16.99
N ASP A 177 -25.37 12.71 16.30
CA ASP A 177 -25.41 12.57 14.84
C ASP A 177 -25.21 13.94 14.18
N TYR A 178 -24.19 14.02 13.34
CA TYR A 178 -23.78 15.20 12.57
C TYR A 178 -24.06 15.04 11.08
N THR A 179 -24.92 14.09 10.69
CA THR A 179 -25.37 13.92 9.30
C THR A 179 -25.85 15.22 8.67
N SER A 180 -26.49 16.11 9.45
CA SER A 180 -26.97 17.43 8.98
C SER A 180 -25.86 18.39 8.55
N LEU A 181 -24.60 18.18 8.95
CA LEU A 181 -23.46 18.96 8.44
C LEU A 181 -23.19 18.71 6.95
N TYR A 182 -23.72 17.62 6.42
CA TYR A 182 -23.55 17.19 5.04
C TYR A 182 -24.86 17.33 4.23
N ASP A 183 -25.87 18.04 4.77
CA ASP A 183 -27.13 18.31 4.08
C ASP A 183 -26.91 19.23 2.86
N PRO A 184 -27.34 18.82 1.64
CA PRO A 184 -27.17 19.60 0.42
C PRO A 184 -27.86 20.97 0.43
N VAL A 185 -28.79 21.25 1.35
CA VAL A 185 -29.47 22.57 1.46
C VAL A 185 -28.59 23.63 2.14
N ILE A 186 -27.53 23.24 2.86
CA ILE A 186 -26.63 24.18 3.58
C ILE A 186 -25.41 24.56 2.72
N TYR A 187 -25.18 23.87 1.59
CA TYR A 187 -24.09 24.15 0.64
C TYR A 187 -24.54 25.07 -0.50
N VAL A 188 -25.10 26.23 -0.17
CA VAL A 188 -25.11 27.36 -1.13
C VAL A 188 -23.73 28.02 -1.06
N PRO A 189 -22.94 28.07 -2.15
CA PRO A 189 -21.70 28.80 -2.14
C PRO A 189 -22.02 30.29 -2.00
N GLN A 190 -21.66 30.88 -0.85
CA GLN A 190 -21.68 32.33 -0.70
C GLN A 190 -20.73 32.93 -1.74
N LYS A 191 -21.33 33.64 -2.71
CA LYS A 191 -20.66 34.66 -3.51
C LYS A 191 -20.51 35.90 -2.62
N GLU A 192 -19.27 36.31 -2.38
CA GLU A 192 -18.81 37.70 -2.25
C GLU A 192 -17.29 37.67 -2.46
N GLN A 193 -16.81 38.00 -3.66
CA GLN A 193 -16.45 39.35 -4.13
C GLN A 193 -15.14 39.88 -3.50
N GLY A 194 -14.10 39.85 -4.34
CA GLY A 194 -13.03 40.83 -4.36
C GLY A 194 -11.88 40.59 -3.39
N LEU A 195 -10.83 39.89 -3.86
CA LEU A 195 -9.53 40.51 -4.10
C LEU A 195 -8.51 39.44 -4.52
N ASP A 196 -7.89 39.74 -5.66
CA ASP A 196 -6.62 39.30 -6.22
C ASP A 196 -6.33 37.81 -6.43
N VAL A 197 -6.18 37.53 -7.72
CA VAL A 197 -5.71 36.31 -8.34
C VAL A 197 -4.24 36.12 -8.02
N GLU A 198 -3.90 35.13 -7.19
CA GLU A 198 -2.67 34.35 -7.34
C GLU A 198 -2.77 33.01 -6.59
N ALA A 199 -3.59 32.10 -7.13
CA ALA A 199 -3.70 30.74 -6.62
C ALA A 199 -2.58 29.86 -7.17
N HIS A 200 -1.61 29.60 -6.31
CA HIS A 200 -0.55 28.61 -6.41
C HIS A 200 -0.91 27.34 -7.21
N THR A 201 -0.14 27.11 -8.27
CA THR A 201 0.20 25.79 -8.80
C THR A 201 1.25 25.14 -7.88
N GLU A 202 0.84 24.15 -7.09
CA GLU A 202 1.77 23.19 -6.50
C GLU A 202 1.46 21.77 -7.01
N LYS A 203 2.13 21.40 -8.10
CA LYS A 203 2.61 20.04 -8.32
C LYS A 203 3.74 20.06 -9.35
N GLU A 204 4.81 19.35 -9.02
CA GLU A 204 6.11 19.25 -9.71
C GLU A 204 6.98 20.51 -9.69
N MET A 205 7.87 20.63 -8.69
CA MET A 205 9.18 21.22 -8.96
C MET A 205 10.32 20.39 -8.36
N ARG A 206 11.43 20.39 -9.11
CA ARG A 206 12.68 19.65 -8.89
C ARG A 206 13.34 20.01 -7.54
N PRO A 207 14.27 19.18 -7.02
CA PRO A 207 14.88 19.37 -5.69
C PRO A 207 15.55 20.73 -5.44
N SER A 208 16.01 21.46 -6.47
CA SER A 208 16.56 22.83 -6.33
C SER A 208 15.49 23.85 -5.94
N ALA A 209 14.31 23.80 -6.56
CA ALA A 209 13.18 24.66 -6.26
C ALA A 209 12.59 24.43 -4.85
N ARG A 210 12.78 23.24 -4.25
CA ARG A 210 12.35 22.96 -2.87
C ARG A 210 13.28 23.63 -1.84
N ALA A 211 14.56 23.80 -2.17
CA ALA A 211 15.50 24.54 -1.33
C ALA A 211 15.25 26.06 -1.43
N GLN A 212 14.93 26.56 -2.62
CA GLN A 212 14.51 27.95 -2.87
C GLN A 212 13.13 28.27 -2.26
N ARG A 213 12.14 27.36 -2.35
CA ARG A 213 10.85 27.54 -1.64
C ARG A 213 11.01 27.52 -0.13
N ARG A 214 11.91 26.70 0.42
CA ARG A 214 12.22 26.72 1.85
C ARG A 214 12.92 27.99 2.32
N SER A 215 13.55 28.79 1.45
CA SER A 215 13.93 30.17 1.79
C SER A 215 12.78 31.15 1.54
N ASN A 216 12.00 30.97 0.47
CA ASN A 216 10.89 31.89 0.12
C ASN A 216 9.64 31.76 1.00
N MET A 217 9.48 30.66 1.75
CA MET A 217 8.39 30.49 2.73
C MET A 217 8.78 31.01 4.11
N LYS A 218 10.05 31.33 4.33
CA LYS A 218 10.47 31.98 5.56
C LYS A 218 10.17 33.47 5.45
N SER A 219 9.67 34.08 6.51
CA SER A 219 9.55 35.53 6.51
C SER A 219 10.95 36.14 6.47
N GLU A 220 11.02 37.40 6.04
CA GLU A 220 12.13 38.26 6.43
C GLU A 220 12.30 38.20 7.96
N TRP A 221 13.55 38.31 8.40
CA TRP A 221 13.82 38.54 9.81
C TRP A 221 13.17 39.84 10.25
N PHE A 222 12.59 39.86 11.46
CA PHE A 222 11.95 41.02 12.06
C PHE A 222 12.26 41.07 13.56
N VAL A 223 12.11 42.25 14.17
CA VAL A 223 12.35 42.42 15.61
C VAL A 223 11.07 42.11 16.39
N SER A 224 11.08 41.04 17.18
CA SER A 224 10.06 40.78 18.19
C SER A 224 10.32 41.62 19.44
N SER A 225 9.26 42.20 20.00
CA SER A 225 9.32 43.00 21.24
C SER A 225 8.59 42.25 22.34
N ASN A 226 9.31 41.78 23.35
CA ASN A 226 8.76 40.99 24.44
C ASN A 226 8.85 41.78 25.76
N PRO A 227 7.72 42.08 26.42
CA PRO A 227 7.72 42.69 27.74
C PRO A 227 8.13 41.64 28.79
N ILE A 228 9.20 41.90 29.54
CA ILE A 228 9.61 41.01 30.65
C ILE A 228 9.00 41.48 31.97
N ASP A 229 8.87 42.79 32.16
CA ASP A 229 8.22 43.38 33.33
C ASP A 229 7.25 44.48 32.86
N PRO A 230 5.96 44.15 32.71
CA PRO A 230 4.94 45.08 32.24
C PRO A 230 4.72 46.27 33.17
N VAL A 231 5.05 46.14 34.47
CA VAL A 231 4.83 47.18 35.48
C VAL A 231 6.00 48.18 35.49
N ALA A 232 7.22 47.70 35.26
CA ALA A 232 8.42 48.53 35.14
C ALA A 232 8.69 49.06 33.71
N GLY A 233 7.87 48.64 32.72
CA GLY A 233 8.01 49.06 31.32
C GLY A 233 9.25 48.50 30.62
N VAL A 234 9.83 47.39 31.12
CA VAL A 234 11.08 46.83 30.59
C VAL A 234 10.80 45.92 29.39
N MET A 235 11.26 46.37 28.23
CA MET A 235 11.15 45.65 26.95
C MET A 235 12.50 45.01 26.57
N ILE A 236 12.44 43.81 26.00
CA ILE A 236 13.56 43.22 25.28
C ILE A 236 13.18 42.92 23.84
N TYR A 237 14.20 42.95 22.98
CA TYR A 237 14.08 42.82 21.55
C TYR A 237 14.90 41.63 21.06
N GLN A 238 14.36 40.88 20.10
CA GLN A 238 15.04 39.72 19.53
C GLN A 238 14.71 39.60 18.04
N ALA A 239 15.70 39.25 17.22
CA ALA A 239 15.49 38.96 15.81
C ALA A 239 14.82 37.58 15.65
N GLN A 240 13.63 37.58 15.05
CA GLN A 240 12.82 36.39 14.80
C GLN A 240 12.37 36.35 13.35
N ARG A 241 12.04 35.15 12.86
CA ARG A 241 11.32 34.98 11.60
C ARG A 241 10.36 33.81 11.66
N LYS A 242 9.36 33.80 10.80
CA LYS A 242 8.50 32.64 10.58
C LYS A 242 9.24 31.62 9.72
N LYS A 243 9.18 30.34 10.12
CA LYS A 243 9.73 29.24 9.32
C LYS A 243 8.86 28.96 8.08
N ASP A 244 7.58 29.29 8.20
CA ASP A 244 6.56 29.18 7.17
C ASP A 244 5.55 30.31 7.38
N VAL A 245 5.49 31.28 6.46
CA VAL A 245 4.56 32.43 6.51
C VAL A 245 3.10 32.02 6.36
N ASP A 246 2.84 30.87 5.74
CA ASP A 246 1.50 30.36 5.43
C ASP A 246 0.96 29.44 6.54
N ALA A 247 1.83 29.02 7.48
CA ALA A 247 1.43 28.24 8.64
C ALA A 247 0.96 29.13 9.80
N VAL A 248 0.04 28.57 10.61
CA VAL A 248 -0.50 29.23 11.82
C VAL A 248 0.66 29.75 12.69
N ASP A 249 0.52 30.98 13.19
CA ASP A 249 1.56 31.65 13.98
C ASP A 249 1.54 31.16 15.43
N TYR A 250 2.40 30.19 15.73
CA TYR A 250 2.67 29.69 17.09
C TYR A 250 4.18 29.54 17.28
N SER A 251 4.63 29.41 18.54
CA SER A 251 6.06 29.42 18.90
C SER A 251 6.91 28.37 18.15
N GLY A 252 6.34 27.20 17.81
CA GLY A 252 7.03 26.17 17.03
C GLY A 252 7.30 26.57 15.56
N ASN A 253 6.50 27.50 15.02
CA ASN A 253 6.68 28.08 13.68
C ASN A 253 7.63 29.29 13.65
N ARG A 254 8.29 29.62 14.77
CA ARG A 254 9.26 30.72 14.86
C ARG A 254 10.70 30.20 14.94
N GLU A 255 11.60 30.90 14.26
CA GLU A 255 13.05 30.73 14.31
C GLU A 255 13.65 32.01 14.91
N GLU A 256 14.57 31.86 15.88
CA GLU A 256 15.18 32.98 16.61
C GLU A 256 16.69 33.03 16.34
N ALA A 257 17.21 34.23 16.07
CA ALA A 257 18.65 34.44 15.88
C ALA A 257 19.30 34.93 17.18
N GLY A 258 19.50 34.01 18.13
CA GLY A 258 20.37 34.24 19.29
C GLY A 258 19.84 35.24 20.34
N GLN A 259 20.77 36.03 20.91
CA GLN A 259 20.62 36.76 22.19
C GLN A 259 19.53 37.85 22.21
N TRP A 260 19.09 38.20 23.42
CA TRP A 260 18.13 39.29 23.67
C TRP A 260 18.83 40.63 23.83
N PHE A 261 18.27 41.67 23.20
CA PHE A 261 18.77 43.04 23.24
C PHE A 261 17.86 43.92 24.07
N LYS A 262 18.44 44.80 24.91
CA LYS A 262 17.67 45.85 25.61
C LYS A 262 17.37 47.07 24.73
N ASP A 263 18.01 47.14 23.57
CA ASP A 263 17.91 48.23 22.60
C ASP A 263 17.39 47.67 21.27
N LYS A 264 16.28 48.25 20.79
CA LYS A 264 15.63 47.85 19.53
C LYS A 264 16.52 48.11 18.32
N ALA A 265 17.34 49.17 18.33
CA ALA A 265 18.21 49.52 17.22
C ALA A 265 19.25 48.43 16.96
N LYS A 266 19.82 47.86 18.04
CA LYS A 266 20.78 46.75 17.95
C LYS A 266 20.15 45.46 17.43
N ALA A 267 18.90 45.18 17.79
CA ALA A 267 18.17 44.04 17.24
C ALA A 267 17.85 44.24 15.74
N GLN A 268 17.59 45.48 15.32
CA GLN A 268 17.33 45.81 13.92
C GLN A 268 18.58 45.66 13.05
N GLU A 269 19.76 46.09 13.50
CA GLU A 269 21.01 45.89 12.76
C GLU A 269 21.31 44.40 12.46
N ILE A 270 20.91 43.50 13.37
CA ILE A 270 21.06 42.05 13.17
C ILE A 270 20.04 41.54 12.14
N VAL A 271 18.79 42.01 12.21
CA VAL A 271 17.75 41.70 11.22
C VAL A 271 18.21 42.12 9.82
N ASP A 272 18.72 43.33 9.66
CA ASP A 272 19.12 43.89 8.36
C ASP A 272 20.29 43.10 7.75
N LYS A 273 21.29 42.73 8.56
CA LYS A 273 22.41 41.88 8.12
C LYS A 273 21.96 40.49 7.67
N LEU A 274 21.00 39.89 8.38
CA LEU A 274 20.50 38.55 8.07
C LEU A 274 19.65 38.54 6.79
N ASN A 275 18.85 39.59 6.55
CA ASN A 275 18.08 39.72 5.33
C ASN A 275 18.97 39.99 4.11
N ALA A 276 19.98 40.85 4.22
CA ALA A 276 20.93 41.14 3.13
C ALA A 276 21.72 39.88 2.68
N ALA A 277 22.17 39.06 3.63
CA ALA A 277 22.90 37.83 3.33
C ALA A 277 22.03 36.74 2.65
N GLU A 278 20.71 36.72 2.90
CA GLU A 278 19.80 35.81 2.20
C GLU A 278 19.48 36.27 0.77
N GLN A 279 19.46 37.58 0.53
CA GLN A 279 19.25 38.15 -0.80
C GLN A 279 20.41 37.80 -1.76
N GLU A 280 21.67 37.98 -1.35
CA GLU A 280 22.85 37.61 -2.15
C GLU A 280 22.90 36.11 -2.48
N ARG A 281 22.45 35.26 -1.54
CA ARG A 281 22.41 33.81 -1.73
C ARG A 281 21.34 33.36 -2.74
N GLY A 282 20.24 34.10 -2.81
CA GLY A 282 19.16 33.87 -3.78
C GLY A 282 19.61 34.12 -5.22
N GLU A 283 20.30 35.24 -5.46
CA GLU A 283 20.76 35.65 -6.80
C GLU A 283 21.79 34.68 -7.41
N ALA A 284 22.70 34.13 -6.58
CA ALA A 284 23.71 33.17 -7.01
C ALA A 284 23.11 31.79 -7.42
N LEU A 285 21.94 31.42 -6.90
CA LEU A 285 21.27 30.17 -7.24
C LEU A 285 20.64 30.24 -8.65
N THR A 286 20.05 31.38 -8.98
CA THR A 286 19.35 31.63 -10.25
C THR A 286 20.32 31.63 -11.45
N ALA A 287 21.53 32.17 -11.27
CA ALA A 287 22.56 32.16 -12.31
C ALA A 287 23.05 30.74 -12.67
N LYS A 288 23.13 29.83 -11.70
CA LYS A 288 23.52 28.42 -11.93
C LYS A 288 22.47 27.62 -12.70
N GLU A 289 21.19 27.95 -12.53
CA GLU A 289 20.10 27.25 -13.23
C GLU A 289 19.99 27.69 -14.70
N ALA A 290 20.23 28.96 -15.01
CA ALA A 290 20.32 29.45 -16.39
C ALA A 290 21.43 28.74 -17.18
N GLN A 291 22.60 28.53 -16.55
CA GLN A 291 23.72 27.79 -17.16
C GLN A 291 23.37 26.31 -17.45
N ALA A 292 22.62 25.66 -16.56
CA ALA A 292 22.24 24.25 -16.71
C ALA A 292 21.23 24.03 -17.85
N ILE A 293 20.36 25.01 -18.09
CA ILE A 293 19.37 24.96 -19.19
C ILE A 293 20.08 25.15 -20.54
N ALA A 294 21.03 26.09 -20.65
CA ALA A 294 21.83 26.31 -21.85
C ALA A 294 22.62 25.04 -22.26
N ASN A 295 23.22 24.34 -21.29
CA ASN A 295 23.96 23.10 -21.55
C ASN A 295 23.06 21.95 -22.02
N SER A 296 21.81 21.90 -21.54
CA SER A 296 20.85 20.86 -21.93
C SER A 296 20.37 20.99 -23.38
N LEU A 297 20.26 22.22 -23.89
CA LEU A 297 19.85 22.50 -25.27
C LEU A 297 20.95 22.14 -26.27
N ASN A 298 22.22 22.43 -25.96
CA ASN A 298 23.37 22.04 -26.78
C ASN A 298 23.56 20.50 -26.88
N THR A 299 23.15 19.75 -25.87
CA THR A 299 23.27 18.27 -25.84
C THR A 299 22.21 17.59 -26.71
N GLU A 300 21.09 18.27 -26.98
CA GLU A 300 19.97 17.73 -27.75
C GLU A 300 20.14 17.98 -29.27
N GLU A 301 20.87 19.03 -29.67
CA GLU A 301 21.31 19.25 -31.05
C GLU A 301 22.38 18.23 -31.49
N GLN A 302 23.36 17.93 -30.64
CA GLN A 302 24.41 16.93 -30.95
C GLN A 302 23.89 15.50 -31.13
N ARG A 303 22.72 15.16 -30.54
CA ARG A 303 22.11 13.83 -30.66
C ARG A 303 21.36 13.60 -31.98
N LYS A 304 21.03 14.66 -32.73
CA LYS A 304 20.40 14.53 -34.06
C LYS A 304 21.40 14.28 -35.18
N GLU A 305 22.68 14.64 -34.99
CA GLU A 305 23.71 14.47 -36.02
C GLU A 305 24.44 13.11 -35.96
N ALA A 306 24.49 12.45 -34.80
CA ALA A 306 25.27 11.20 -34.61
C ALA A 306 24.57 9.89 -35.06
N GLY A 307 23.47 9.99 -35.84
CA GLY A 307 22.70 8.83 -36.33
C GLY A 307 23.20 8.18 -37.62
N LYS A 308 24.36 8.59 -38.15
CA LYS A 308 25.01 7.93 -39.30
C LYS A 308 26.45 7.56 -38.93
N GLU A 309 26.75 6.29 -39.22
CA GLU A 309 28.06 5.62 -39.22
C GLU A 309 28.53 4.93 -37.91
N ALA A 310 28.99 3.69 -38.12
CA ALA A 310 29.69 2.80 -37.20
C ALA A 310 30.98 2.34 -37.90
N PRO A 311 31.83 1.51 -37.28
CA PRO A 311 32.54 1.68 -36.01
C PRO A 311 34.07 1.54 -36.22
N GLN A 312 34.90 1.96 -35.25
CA GLN A 312 36.26 1.41 -35.15
C GLN A 312 36.83 1.47 -33.73
N ALA A 313 37.56 0.41 -33.39
CA ALA A 313 38.19 0.13 -32.11
C ALA A 313 39.46 0.96 -31.88
N THR A 314 39.81 1.19 -30.61
CA THR A 314 41.21 1.23 -30.15
C THR A 314 41.29 1.05 -28.64
N GLU A 315 42.38 0.41 -28.23
CA GLU A 315 42.71 -0.02 -26.88
C GLU A 315 43.28 1.09 -25.99
N ALA A 316 43.17 0.82 -24.67
CA ALA A 316 44.08 1.16 -23.57
C ALA A 316 44.42 2.64 -23.28
N GLN A 317 44.05 3.11 -22.08
CA GLN A 317 44.98 3.25 -20.94
C GLN A 317 44.24 3.82 -19.71
N GLY A 318 44.73 3.46 -18.52
CA GLY A 318 44.03 3.63 -17.27
C GLY A 318 44.08 5.04 -16.69
N GLU A 319 43.03 5.39 -15.96
CA GLU A 319 43.07 6.40 -14.91
C GLU A 319 41.99 6.08 -13.87
N LYS A 320 42.38 6.11 -12.60
CA LYS A 320 41.51 5.88 -11.44
C LYS A 320 40.40 6.94 -11.40
N LYS A 321 39.21 6.63 -11.89
CA LYS A 321 38.00 7.42 -11.63
C LYS A 321 37.21 6.81 -10.48
N GLN A 322 36.93 7.64 -9.48
CA GLN A 322 35.99 7.37 -8.40
C GLN A 322 34.66 6.85 -8.99
N PRO A 323 33.99 5.87 -8.35
CA PRO A 323 32.74 5.33 -8.87
C PRO A 323 31.68 6.43 -8.87
N GLU A 324 31.12 6.71 -10.05
CA GLU A 324 30.01 7.62 -10.23
C GLU A 324 28.86 7.26 -9.27
N LYS A 325 28.32 8.28 -8.60
CA LYS A 325 27.26 8.14 -7.60
C LYS A 325 25.96 7.74 -8.31
N LYS A 326 25.68 6.43 -8.39
CA LYS A 326 24.43 5.87 -8.96
C LYS A 326 23.20 6.58 -8.40
N THR A 327 22.21 6.85 -9.24
CA THR A 327 20.96 7.49 -8.82
C THR A 327 20.13 6.56 -7.92
N THR A 328 19.28 7.11 -7.03
CA THR A 328 18.41 6.30 -6.15
C THR A 328 17.48 5.36 -6.92
N LYS A 329 17.06 5.74 -8.13
CA LYS A 329 16.23 4.92 -9.02
C LYS A 329 17.01 3.74 -9.62
N GLU A 330 18.29 3.93 -9.95
CA GLU A 330 19.17 2.86 -10.43
C GLU A 330 19.45 1.82 -9.35
N LEU A 331 19.71 2.25 -8.10
CA LEU A 331 19.99 1.36 -6.98
C LEU A 331 18.81 0.44 -6.65
N VAL A 332 17.58 0.97 -6.64
CA VAL A 332 16.38 0.18 -6.41
C VAL A 332 16.11 -0.75 -7.60
N SER A 333 16.34 -0.29 -8.84
CA SER A 333 16.18 -1.13 -10.02
C SER A 333 17.16 -2.28 -10.07
N GLU A 334 18.41 -2.08 -9.62
CA GLU A 334 19.43 -3.12 -9.54
C GLU A 334 19.06 -4.17 -8.50
N ALA A 335 18.66 -3.75 -7.29
CA ALA A 335 18.18 -4.67 -6.26
C ALA A 335 16.95 -5.49 -6.70
N SER A 336 16.02 -4.88 -7.45
CA SER A 336 14.87 -5.61 -8.03
C SER A 336 15.28 -6.64 -9.08
N LYS A 337 16.32 -6.36 -9.89
CA LYS A 337 16.85 -7.31 -10.88
C LYS A 337 17.53 -8.49 -10.19
N ASP A 338 18.40 -8.22 -9.22
CA ASP A 338 19.08 -9.24 -8.43
C ASP A 338 18.07 -10.16 -7.74
N PHE A 339 17.02 -9.57 -7.15
CA PHE A 339 15.92 -10.33 -6.55
C PHE A 339 15.20 -11.20 -7.57
N SER A 340 14.85 -10.64 -8.73
CA SER A 340 14.12 -11.40 -9.76
C SER A 340 14.94 -12.59 -10.25
N ALA A 341 16.24 -12.40 -10.48
CA ALA A 341 17.15 -13.47 -10.89
C ALA A 341 17.30 -14.56 -9.82
N LEU A 342 17.41 -14.17 -8.53
CA LEU A 342 17.46 -15.10 -7.41
C LEU A 342 16.20 -15.98 -7.36
N MET A 343 15.03 -15.35 -7.43
CA MET A 343 13.75 -16.06 -7.36
C MET A 343 13.47 -16.91 -8.60
N GLU A 344 13.85 -16.44 -9.79
CA GLU A 344 13.72 -17.16 -11.05
C GLU A 344 14.51 -18.46 -11.02
N LYS A 345 15.79 -18.37 -10.63
CA LYS A 345 16.63 -19.54 -10.46
C LYS A 345 16.07 -20.50 -9.41
N ALA A 346 15.72 -20.00 -8.23
CA ALA A 346 15.18 -20.84 -7.15
C ALA A 346 13.89 -21.55 -7.59
N HIS A 347 13.02 -20.87 -8.33
CA HIS A 347 11.79 -21.45 -8.85
C HIS A 347 12.07 -22.56 -9.88
N ALA A 348 12.95 -22.29 -10.84
CA ALA A 348 13.35 -23.25 -11.87
C ALA A 348 13.99 -24.51 -11.26
N ASP A 349 14.75 -24.36 -10.18
CA ASP A 349 15.40 -25.46 -9.46
C ASP A 349 14.43 -26.23 -8.53
N GLY A 350 13.17 -25.83 -8.40
CA GLY A 350 12.22 -26.44 -7.46
C GLY A 350 12.50 -26.12 -5.99
N LYS A 351 13.26 -25.05 -5.71
CA LYS A 351 13.80 -24.68 -4.40
C LYS A 351 13.36 -23.30 -3.92
N ALA A 352 12.33 -22.72 -4.54
CA ALA A 352 11.78 -21.46 -4.07
C ALA A 352 11.12 -21.64 -2.70
N VAL A 353 11.16 -20.60 -1.85
CA VAL A 353 10.54 -20.57 -0.51
C VAL A 353 9.08 -21.03 -0.49
N TRP A 354 8.33 -20.78 -1.58
CA TRP A 354 6.91 -21.17 -1.69
C TRP A 354 6.69 -22.59 -2.24
N GLN A 355 7.73 -23.26 -2.73
CA GLN A 355 7.68 -24.67 -3.16
C GLN A 355 7.97 -25.64 -2.01
N MET A 356 8.36 -25.13 -0.85
CA MET A 356 8.52 -25.90 0.38
C MET A 356 7.18 -26.45 0.89
N THR A 357 7.24 -27.53 1.65
CA THR A 357 6.06 -28.07 2.35
C THR A 357 5.49 -27.04 3.33
N SER A 358 4.21 -27.15 3.67
CA SER A 358 3.54 -26.26 4.63
C SER A 358 4.17 -26.32 6.03
N GLU A 359 4.68 -27.48 6.41
CA GLU A 359 5.40 -27.71 7.67
C GLU A 359 6.76 -26.98 7.67
N ASP A 360 7.59 -27.21 6.65
CA ASP A 360 8.91 -26.57 6.56
C ASP A 360 8.81 -25.05 6.52
N ARG A 361 7.81 -24.50 5.81
CA ARG A 361 7.53 -23.06 5.76
C ARG A 361 7.19 -22.47 7.12
N SER A 362 6.55 -23.24 7.99
CA SER A 362 6.13 -22.77 9.32
C SER A 362 7.32 -22.54 10.26
N HIS A 363 8.47 -23.14 9.98
CA HIS A 363 9.71 -22.93 10.76
C HIS A 363 10.54 -21.72 10.29
N LEU A 364 10.14 -21.05 9.20
CA LEU A 364 10.86 -19.88 8.70
C LEU A 364 10.66 -18.67 9.61
N ARG A 365 11.76 -17.93 9.82
CA ARG A 365 11.80 -16.75 10.69
C ARG A 365 12.04 -15.51 9.87
N ALA A 366 11.41 -14.39 10.24
CA ALA A 366 11.67 -13.10 9.61
C ALA A 366 13.15 -12.71 9.82
N PRO A 367 13.82 -12.15 8.79
CA PRO A 367 15.19 -11.70 8.93
C PRO A 367 15.31 -10.58 9.95
N VAL A 368 16.41 -10.59 10.71
CA VAL A 368 16.75 -9.61 11.73
C VAL A 368 18.11 -9.04 11.40
N LEU A 369 18.20 -7.72 11.22
CA LEU A 369 19.47 -7.02 11.08
C LEU A 369 20.08 -6.78 12.46
N VAL A 370 21.38 -7.02 12.59
CA VAL A 370 22.17 -6.76 13.78
C VAL A 370 23.14 -5.61 13.50
N TYR A 371 23.11 -4.59 14.34
CA TYR A 371 23.98 -3.41 14.26
C TYR A 371 24.58 -3.09 15.62
N LYS A 372 25.71 -2.40 15.63
CA LYS A 372 26.23 -1.77 16.85
C LYS A 372 25.56 -0.42 17.09
N ASP A 373 25.13 -0.17 18.33
CA ASP A 373 24.74 1.17 18.78
C ASP A 373 25.96 2.07 19.02
N LYS A 374 25.74 3.31 19.49
CA LYS A 374 26.83 4.28 19.71
C LYS A 374 27.79 3.82 20.81
N GLU A 375 27.29 3.00 21.72
CA GLU A 375 27.99 2.41 22.85
C GLU A 375 28.68 1.09 22.47
N GLY A 376 28.52 0.63 21.22
CA GLY A 376 29.15 -0.58 20.68
C GLY A 376 28.39 -1.88 20.96
N ASN A 377 27.20 -1.80 21.57
CA ASN A 377 26.35 -2.96 21.88
C ASN A 377 25.56 -3.41 20.66
N ASP A 378 25.34 -4.71 20.55
CA ASP A 378 24.54 -5.27 19.47
C ASP A 378 23.05 -5.00 19.68
N LYS A 379 22.40 -4.44 18.65
CA LYS A 379 20.97 -4.15 18.57
C LYS A 379 20.35 -4.85 17.36
N SER A 380 19.14 -5.37 17.55
CA SER A 380 18.34 -5.98 16.50
C SER A 380 17.36 -5.00 15.88
N PHE A 381 17.21 -5.06 14.56
CA PHE A 381 16.24 -4.30 13.80
C PHE A 381 15.61 -5.15 12.69
N TYR A 382 14.29 -5.08 12.52
CA TYR A 382 13.61 -5.77 11.43
C TYR A 382 13.69 -4.97 10.14
N PRO A 383 14.21 -5.53 9.04
CA PRO A 383 14.32 -4.82 7.78
C PRO A 383 12.92 -4.49 7.21
N PRO A 384 12.83 -3.52 6.28
CA PRO A 384 11.62 -3.30 5.50
C PRO A 384 11.17 -4.60 4.83
N VAL A 385 9.84 -4.78 4.73
CA VAL A 385 9.19 -5.99 4.17
C VAL A 385 9.73 -6.38 2.80
N ALA A 386 10.14 -5.40 1.99
CA ALA A 386 10.79 -5.58 0.68
C ALA A 386 11.97 -6.58 0.70
N ASN A 387 12.63 -6.72 1.84
CA ASN A 387 13.82 -7.56 1.99
C ASN A 387 13.53 -8.95 2.57
N MET A 388 12.30 -9.23 3.01
CA MET A 388 11.97 -10.47 3.71
C MET A 388 12.16 -11.70 2.83
N LEU A 389 11.49 -11.78 1.68
CA LEU A 389 11.63 -12.94 0.78
C LEU A 389 13.04 -13.10 0.19
N PRO A 390 13.73 -12.05 -0.31
CA PRO A 390 15.11 -12.20 -0.78
C PRO A 390 16.04 -12.77 0.29
N ALA A 391 15.93 -12.29 1.53
CA ALA A 391 16.74 -12.78 2.64
C ALA A 391 16.44 -14.24 2.97
N VAL A 392 15.16 -14.59 3.09
CA VAL A 392 14.74 -15.96 3.42
C VAL A 392 15.09 -16.94 2.30
N GLN A 393 14.93 -16.54 1.04
CA GLN A 393 15.38 -17.36 -0.09
C GLN A 393 16.89 -17.61 -0.04
N HIS A 394 17.68 -16.59 0.25
CA HIS A 394 19.13 -16.75 0.37
C HIS A 394 19.53 -17.63 1.57
N GLN A 395 18.85 -17.50 2.72
CA GLN A 395 19.03 -18.39 3.87
C GLN A 395 18.84 -19.85 3.47
N LEU A 396 17.80 -20.16 2.68
CA LEU A 396 17.59 -21.52 2.19
C LEU A 396 18.70 -22.00 1.26
N GLU A 397 19.20 -21.15 0.36
CA GLU A 397 20.30 -21.51 -0.55
C GLU A 397 21.58 -21.92 0.18
N ILE A 398 21.87 -21.29 1.33
CA ILE A 398 23.04 -21.59 2.16
C ILE A 398 22.76 -22.62 3.27
N GLY A 399 21.52 -23.13 3.36
CA GLY A 399 21.09 -24.07 4.40
C GLY A 399 21.01 -23.47 5.81
N SER A 400 20.87 -22.15 5.93
CA SER A 400 20.83 -21.44 7.21
C SER A 400 19.43 -21.36 7.79
N LYS A 401 19.32 -21.60 9.11
CA LYS A 401 18.13 -21.28 9.92
C LYS A 401 18.33 -20.02 10.78
N ASP A 402 19.49 -19.38 10.70
CA ASP A 402 19.81 -18.22 11.53
C ASP A 402 19.12 -16.97 10.94
N PRO A 403 18.18 -16.33 11.66
CA PRO A 403 17.48 -15.15 11.15
C PRO A 403 18.37 -13.91 11.08
N ARG A 404 19.58 -13.94 11.64
CA ARG A 404 20.39 -12.73 11.86
C ARG A 404 21.26 -12.39 10.66
N TRP A 405 21.40 -11.09 10.44
CA TRP A 405 22.16 -10.50 9.33
C TRP A 405 23.01 -9.34 9.82
N ILE A 406 24.26 -9.28 9.39
CA ILE A 406 25.18 -8.18 9.73
C ILE A 406 25.61 -7.43 8.47
N PRO A 407 25.77 -6.10 8.53
CA PRO A 407 26.30 -5.35 7.41
C PRO A 407 27.66 -5.85 6.93
N ALA A 408 27.80 -6.04 5.62
CA ALA A 408 29.03 -6.54 5.01
C ALA A 408 30.26 -5.67 5.31
N LYS A 409 30.07 -4.34 5.39
CA LYS A 409 31.14 -3.40 5.74
C LYS A 409 31.62 -3.59 7.19
N GLU A 410 30.71 -3.86 8.12
CA GLU A 410 31.04 -4.05 9.53
C GLU A 410 31.70 -5.41 9.75
N ALA A 411 31.18 -6.46 9.10
CA ALA A 411 31.81 -7.78 9.09
C ALA A 411 33.22 -7.75 8.51
N GLY A 412 33.41 -7.09 7.36
CA GLY A 412 34.72 -7.03 6.70
C GLY A 412 35.75 -6.11 7.37
N ALA A 413 35.32 -5.17 8.22
CA ALA A 413 36.22 -4.29 8.96
C ALA A 413 36.65 -4.86 10.32
N ASN A 414 35.98 -5.91 10.81
CA ASN A 414 36.26 -6.51 12.11
C ASN A 414 37.28 -7.65 11.96
N PRO A 415 38.50 -7.55 12.53
CA PRO A 415 39.52 -8.59 12.42
C PRO A 415 39.13 -9.91 13.10
N ASP A 416 38.18 -9.86 14.05
CA ASP A 416 37.69 -11.04 14.77
C ASP A 416 36.52 -11.74 14.06
N ILE A 417 36.16 -11.29 12.84
CA ILE A 417 35.14 -11.93 11.99
C ILE A 417 35.81 -12.47 10.72
N ALA A 418 35.70 -13.78 10.52
CA ALA A 418 36.08 -14.45 9.28
C ALA A 418 34.83 -14.74 8.44
N ILE A 419 34.84 -14.24 7.20
CA ILE A 419 33.80 -14.51 6.20
C ILE A 419 34.12 -15.82 5.49
N ARG A 420 33.17 -16.75 5.46
CA ARG A 420 33.31 -18.05 4.78
C ARG A 420 33.67 -17.85 3.30
N LYS A 421 34.63 -18.62 2.80
CA LYS A 421 35.04 -18.57 1.39
C LYS A 421 33.83 -18.86 0.49
N GLY A 422 33.54 -17.93 -0.43
CA GLY A 422 32.40 -18.03 -1.36
C GLY A 422 31.07 -17.49 -0.82
N ALA A 423 31.02 -16.98 0.42
CA ALA A 423 29.84 -16.32 0.97
C ALA A 423 29.41 -15.13 0.10
N LYS A 424 28.10 -14.98 -0.10
CA LYS A 424 27.53 -13.89 -0.91
C LYS A 424 26.77 -12.93 -0.01
N ALA A 425 27.12 -11.65 -0.07
CA ALA A 425 26.34 -10.64 0.60
C ALA A 425 25.09 -10.30 -0.22
N VAL A 426 23.95 -10.22 0.45
CA VAL A 426 22.65 -9.86 -0.15
C VAL A 426 22.43 -8.35 -0.05
N THR A 427 21.96 -7.75 -1.14
CA THR A 427 21.61 -6.33 -1.19
C THR A 427 20.23 -6.09 -0.58
N PHE A 428 20.15 -5.26 0.46
CA PHE A 428 18.90 -4.84 1.09
C PHE A 428 18.58 -3.40 0.70
N VAL A 429 17.31 -3.14 0.40
CA VAL A 429 16.75 -1.80 0.21
C VAL A 429 16.25 -1.27 1.56
N LEU A 430 16.89 -0.23 2.05
CA LEU A 430 16.61 0.45 3.31
C LEU A 430 16.17 1.89 3.05
N PHE A 431 15.68 2.56 4.09
CA PHE A 431 15.19 3.93 3.99
C PHE A 431 15.86 4.83 5.03
N THR A 432 16.27 6.02 4.61
CA THR A 432 16.73 7.07 5.54
C THR A 432 15.56 7.56 6.40
N LYS A 433 15.85 8.39 7.41
CA LYS A 433 14.79 9.05 8.21
C LYS A 433 13.85 9.89 7.32
N ASP A 434 14.39 10.46 6.24
CA ASP A 434 13.65 11.23 5.25
C ASP A 434 12.93 10.36 4.19
N LYS A 435 12.87 9.04 4.43
CA LYS A 435 12.25 8.03 3.55
C LYS A 435 12.90 7.92 2.17
N GLU A 436 14.14 8.36 2.03
CA GLU A 436 14.89 8.13 0.78
C GLU A 436 15.44 6.70 0.76
N PRO A 437 15.25 5.95 -0.34
CA PRO A 437 15.76 4.60 -0.44
C PRO A 437 17.28 4.62 -0.61
N TYR A 438 17.96 3.71 0.06
CA TYR A 438 19.37 3.40 -0.16
C TYR A 438 19.60 1.89 -0.05
N THR A 439 20.69 1.39 -0.61
CA THR A 439 21.03 -0.03 -0.55
C THR A 439 22.22 -0.28 0.37
N LYS A 440 22.17 -1.35 1.15
CA LYS A 440 23.32 -1.83 1.95
C LYS A 440 23.41 -3.35 1.81
N LYS A 441 24.63 -3.89 1.75
CA LYS A 441 24.88 -5.34 1.64
C LYS A 441 25.01 -5.97 3.02
N PHE A 442 24.47 -7.17 3.19
CA PHE A 442 24.47 -7.93 4.44
C PHE A 442 24.90 -9.38 4.22
N PHE A 443 25.60 -9.94 5.19
CA PHE A 443 25.83 -11.38 5.29
C PHE A 443 24.87 -11.98 6.30
N ASN A 444 24.38 -13.20 6.03
CA ASN A 444 23.75 -14.01 7.05
C ASN A 444 24.81 -14.48 8.05
N MET A 445 24.47 -14.61 9.32
CA MET A 445 25.45 -15.03 10.34
C MET A 445 26.03 -16.43 10.10
N ALA A 446 25.31 -17.32 9.40
CA ALA A 446 25.83 -18.66 9.06
C ALA A 446 27.04 -18.63 8.10
N ASP A 447 27.27 -17.52 7.41
CA ASP A 447 28.44 -17.32 6.55
C ASP A 447 29.63 -16.73 7.32
N LEU A 448 29.50 -16.49 8.62
CA LEU A 448 30.51 -15.83 9.43
C LEU A 448 30.96 -16.73 10.57
N SER A 449 32.22 -16.55 10.98
CA SER A 449 32.81 -17.24 12.12
C SER A 449 33.77 -16.32 12.86
N GLY A 450 34.14 -16.68 14.09
CA GLY A 450 35.06 -15.91 14.92
C GLY A 450 34.40 -15.22 16.11
N LYS A 451 35.23 -14.69 17.01
CA LYS A 451 34.79 -14.11 18.29
C LYS A 451 34.06 -12.78 18.12
N GLY A 452 34.25 -12.10 16.99
CA GLY A 452 33.59 -10.84 16.68
C GLY A 452 32.16 -10.99 16.16
N VAL A 453 31.70 -12.21 15.88
CA VAL A 453 30.32 -12.46 15.41
C VAL A 453 29.34 -12.21 16.56
N PRO A 454 28.33 -11.33 16.38
CA PRO A 454 27.36 -11.03 17.43
C PRO A 454 26.69 -12.27 18.03
N ALA A 455 26.75 -12.39 19.36
CA ALA A 455 26.09 -13.45 20.11
C ALA A 455 24.60 -13.16 20.39
N LEU A 456 24.10 -11.97 19.99
CA LEU A 456 22.72 -11.54 20.20
C LEU A 456 21.74 -12.59 19.64
N SER A 457 20.84 -13.10 20.49
CA SER A 457 19.76 -14.00 20.10
C SER A 457 18.42 -13.25 20.19
N PRO A 458 17.94 -12.63 19.08
CA PRO A 458 16.72 -11.85 19.10
C PRO A 458 15.50 -12.76 19.34
N SER A 459 14.65 -12.37 20.29
CA SER A 459 13.37 -13.04 20.52
C SER A 459 12.51 -13.03 19.26
N PRO A 460 11.74 -14.09 18.98
CA PRO A 460 10.78 -14.09 17.89
C PRO A 460 9.77 -12.95 17.98
N ASP A 461 9.53 -12.28 16.86
CA ASP A 461 8.45 -11.32 16.71
C ASP A 461 7.33 -12.00 15.91
N LEU A 462 6.27 -12.36 16.63
CA LEU A 462 5.12 -13.06 16.06
C LEU A 462 4.52 -12.31 14.88
N ARG A 463 4.40 -10.98 14.96
CA ARG A 463 3.82 -10.17 13.90
C ARG A 463 4.64 -10.26 12.63
N ARG A 464 5.97 -10.25 12.74
CA ARG A 464 6.88 -10.32 11.58
C ARG A 464 6.86 -11.70 10.94
N ASP A 465 6.87 -12.75 11.75
CA ASP A 465 6.83 -14.14 11.27
C ASP A 465 5.49 -14.44 10.59
N VAL A 466 4.36 -14.04 11.19
CA VAL A 466 3.02 -14.20 10.59
C VAL A 466 2.92 -13.50 9.24
N TYR A 467 3.48 -12.29 9.14
CA TYR A 467 3.47 -11.54 7.89
C TYR A 467 4.30 -12.26 6.80
N LEU A 468 5.50 -12.74 7.15
CA LEU A 468 6.33 -13.54 6.26
C LEU A 468 5.60 -14.80 5.79
N HIS A 469 5.02 -15.55 6.73
CA HIS A 469 4.28 -16.77 6.45
C HIS A 469 3.10 -16.54 5.51
N ASP A 470 2.31 -15.49 5.74
CA ASP A 470 1.19 -15.15 4.87
C ASP A 470 1.63 -14.79 3.44
N MET A 471 2.80 -14.14 3.29
CA MET A 471 3.37 -13.88 1.95
C MET A 471 3.75 -15.18 1.24
N ILE A 472 4.42 -16.10 1.93
CA ILE A 472 4.87 -17.36 1.35
C ILE A 472 3.66 -18.25 1.03
N ASP A 473 2.68 -18.34 1.93
CA ASP A 473 1.46 -19.13 1.71
C ASP A 473 0.64 -18.62 0.53
N TYR A 474 0.57 -17.29 0.36
CA TYR A 474 -0.07 -16.70 -0.81
C TYR A 474 0.63 -17.15 -2.10
N LEU A 475 1.96 -17.06 -2.15
CA LEU A 475 2.74 -17.48 -3.31
C LEU A 475 2.61 -18.98 -3.59
N ALA A 476 2.61 -19.82 -2.54
CA ALA A 476 2.45 -21.27 -2.68
C ALA A 476 1.10 -21.61 -3.31
N ARG A 477 0.01 -21.01 -2.82
CA ARG A 477 -1.33 -21.18 -3.39
C ARG A 477 -1.42 -20.70 -4.84
N ARG A 478 -0.71 -19.61 -5.19
CA ARG A 478 -0.65 -19.10 -6.56
C ARG A 478 0.06 -20.09 -7.49
N ALA A 479 1.15 -20.68 -7.02
CA ALA A 479 1.90 -21.71 -7.73
C ALA A 479 1.06 -22.98 -7.93
N GLU A 480 0.43 -23.50 -6.87
CA GLU A 480 -0.45 -24.68 -6.93
C GLU A 480 -1.60 -24.50 -7.93
N ARG A 481 -2.14 -23.28 -8.06
CA ARG A 481 -3.23 -22.96 -8.99
C ARG A 481 -2.79 -22.70 -10.43
N GLY A 482 -1.49 -22.78 -10.73
CA GLY A 482 -0.96 -22.41 -12.05
C GLY A 482 -1.19 -20.94 -12.40
N THR A 483 -1.38 -20.08 -11.39
CA THR A 483 -1.60 -18.63 -11.57
C THR A 483 -0.31 -17.83 -11.40
N PHE A 484 0.82 -18.53 -11.28
CA PHE A 484 2.16 -17.97 -11.33
C PHE A 484 2.40 -17.45 -12.76
N LYS A 485 2.81 -16.19 -12.92
CA LYS A 485 3.15 -15.62 -14.24
C LYS A 485 4.67 -15.63 -14.34
N ASP A 486 5.23 -16.46 -15.21
CA ASP A 486 6.65 -16.87 -15.24
C ASP A 486 7.66 -15.79 -15.65
N SER A 487 7.35 -14.50 -15.51
CA SER A 487 8.25 -13.43 -16.00
C SER A 487 8.33 -12.18 -15.13
N ASN A 488 7.66 -12.13 -13.97
CA ASN A 488 7.74 -10.93 -13.11
C ASN A 488 7.63 -11.24 -11.60
N TYR A 489 8.68 -11.86 -11.06
CA TYR A 489 8.83 -12.18 -9.64
C TYR A 489 8.72 -10.95 -8.71
N PHE A 490 9.14 -9.77 -9.16
CA PHE A 490 8.98 -8.54 -8.40
C PHE A 490 7.51 -8.13 -8.22
N MET A 491 6.69 -8.20 -9.28
CA MET A 491 5.26 -7.91 -9.17
C MET A 491 4.55 -8.94 -8.29
N MET A 492 4.95 -10.21 -8.39
CA MET A 492 4.42 -11.28 -7.53
C MET A 492 4.73 -11.04 -6.05
N PHE A 493 5.95 -10.59 -5.76
CA PHE A 493 6.33 -10.17 -4.41
C PHE A 493 5.43 -9.03 -3.90
N MET A 494 5.15 -8.02 -4.74
CA MET A 494 4.29 -6.91 -4.36
C MET A 494 2.85 -7.34 -4.10
N ASP A 495 2.30 -8.25 -4.91
CA ASP A 495 0.98 -8.85 -4.71
C ASP A 495 0.93 -9.67 -3.41
N ALA A 496 1.94 -10.50 -3.16
CA ALA A 496 2.06 -11.26 -1.91
C ALA A 496 2.14 -10.36 -0.67
N LYS A 497 2.88 -9.25 -0.76
CA LYS A 497 2.95 -8.23 0.29
C LYS A 497 1.58 -7.59 0.53
N GLU A 498 0.85 -7.24 -0.53
CA GLU A 498 -0.49 -6.66 -0.40
C GLU A 498 -1.48 -7.66 0.24
N ALA A 499 -1.46 -8.91 -0.21
CA ALA A 499 -2.27 -9.99 0.33
C ALA A 499 -1.95 -10.25 1.81
N ALA A 500 -0.67 -10.31 2.18
CA ALA A 500 -0.24 -10.45 3.58
C ALA A 500 -0.66 -9.25 4.44
N ASN A 501 -0.60 -8.02 3.89
CA ASN A 501 -1.12 -6.86 4.60
C ASN A 501 -2.63 -6.98 4.85
N LYS A 502 -3.43 -7.33 3.83
CA LYS A 502 -4.88 -7.55 3.98
C LYS A 502 -5.18 -8.65 5.00
N SER A 503 -4.46 -9.77 4.91
CA SER A 503 -4.55 -10.87 5.88
C SER A 503 -4.26 -10.40 7.30
N TYR A 504 -3.16 -9.66 7.50
CA TYR A 504 -2.79 -9.11 8.80
C TYR A 504 -3.85 -8.14 9.34
N GLN A 505 -4.40 -7.25 8.50
CA GLN A 505 -5.47 -6.34 8.90
C GLN A 505 -6.77 -7.08 9.27
N ALA A 506 -7.07 -8.22 8.65
CA ALA A 506 -8.21 -9.04 9.05
C ALA A 506 -7.92 -9.80 10.37
N LYS A 507 -6.71 -10.36 10.50
CA LYS A 507 -6.29 -11.12 11.67
C LYS A 507 -6.20 -10.26 12.93
N LYS A 508 -5.73 -9.01 12.86
CA LYS A 508 -5.64 -8.11 14.04
C LYS A 508 -7.00 -7.78 14.67
N GLU A 509 -8.09 -7.94 13.92
CA GLU A 509 -9.45 -7.74 14.43
C GLU A 509 -9.89 -8.91 15.29
N VAL A 510 -9.37 -10.10 15.00
CA VAL A 510 -9.70 -11.37 15.65
C VAL A 510 -8.71 -11.71 16.77
N TYR A 511 -7.42 -11.38 16.57
CA TYR A 511 -6.30 -11.82 17.39
C TYR A 511 -5.55 -10.61 17.96
N ASP A 512 -5.16 -10.67 19.23
CA ASP A 512 -4.29 -9.66 19.83
C ASP A 512 -2.81 -10.06 19.72
N PHE A 513 -2.21 -9.73 18.57
CA PHE A 513 -0.79 -10.03 18.31
C PHE A 513 0.19 -9.40 19.30
N SER A 514 -0.23 -8.43 20.12
CA SER A 514 0.65 -7.80 21.11
C SER A 514 0.87 -8.69 22.34
N ASN A 515 -0.13 -9.52 22.66
CA ASN A 515 -0.17 -10.34 23.87
C ASN A 515 -0.25 -11.85 23.58
N LEU A 516 -0.29 -12.22 22.30
CA LEU A 516 -0.33 -13.62 21.90
C LEU A 516 1.00 -14.31 22.15
N ASP A 517 0.93 -15.47 22.81
CA ASP A 517 2.07 -16.36 22.96
C ASP A 517 2.50 -16.93 21.59
N TYR A 518 3.79 -16.80 21.30
CA TYR A 518 4.37 -17.21 20.02
C TYR A 518 4.19 -18.72 19.78
N GLU A 519 4.58 -19.54 20.77
CA GLU A 519 4.54 -21.00 20.65
C GLU A 519 3.12 -21.53 20.47
N THR A 520 2.15 -20.96 21.20
CA THR A 520 0.74 -21.33 21.08
C THR A 520 0.19 -20.97 19.71
N TYR A 521 0.55 -19.79 19.16
CA TYR A 521 0.17 -19.43 17.80
C TYR A 521 0.77 -20.38 16.76
N MET A 522 2.06 -20.71 16.89
CA MET A 522 2.74 -21.60 15.95
C MET A 522 2.17 -23.02 15.99
N LYS A 523 1.79 -23.52 17.17
CA LYS A 523 1.05 -24.79 17.31
C LYS A 523 -0.30 -24.76 16.61
N ALA A 524 -1.09 -23.70 16.80
CA ALA A 524 -2.38 -23.53 16.12
C ALA A 524 -2.22 -23.50 14.58
N ARG A 525 -1.16 -22.84 14.08
CA ARG A 525 -0.84 -22.80 12.66
C ARG A 525 -0.48 -24.18 12.10
N LEU A 526 0.36 -24.95 12.79
CA LEU A 526 0.71 -26.31 12.38
C LEU A 526 -0.54 -27.22 12.35
N GLU A 527 -1.41 -27.12 13.35
CA GLU A 527 -2.67 -27.87 13.37
C GLU A 527 -3.61 -27.45 12.22
N ALA A 528 -3.70 -26.16 11.91
CA ALA A 528 -4.47 -25.67 10.77
C ALA A 528 -3.96 -26.27 9.44
N HIS A 529 -2.64 -26.35 9.26
CA HIS A 529 -2.04 -26.99 8.09
C HIS A 529 -2.33 -28.49 8.05
N ARG A 530 -2.19 -29.20 9.17
CA ARG A 530 -2.52 -30.64 9.26
C ARG A 530 -3.96 -30.92 8.83
N ARG A 531 -4.91 -30.10 9.29
CA ARG A 531 -6.33 -30.18 8.90
C ARG A 531 -6.53 -29.92 7.41
N LEU A 532 -5.89 -28.88 6.87
CA LEU A 532 -5.99 -28.55 5.45
C LEU A 532 -5.43 -29.69 4.58
N ASP A 533 -4.28 -30.23 4.94
CA ASP A 533 -3.67 -31.37 4.25
C ASP A 533 -4.60 -32.59 4.24
N ALA A 534 -5.24 -32.89 5.37
CA ALA A 534 -6.23 -33.97 5.46
C ALA A 534 -7.41 -33.74 4.49
N ILE A 535 -7.92 -32.50 4.39
CA ILE A 535 -8.99 -32.12 3.45
C ILE A 535 -8.51 -32.29 2.00
N LEU A 536 -7.32 -31.81 1.67
CA LEU A 536 -6.79 -31.85 0.30
C LEU A 536 -6.45 -33.27 -0.17
N LYS A 537 -6.03 -34.16 0.73
CA LYS A 537 -5.71 -35.57 0.46
C LYS A 537 -6.92 -36.50 0.53
N ALA A 538 -8.06 -36.05 1.05
CA ALA A 538 -9.26 -36.87 1.15
C ALA A 538 -9.76 -37.32 -0.22
N ASP A 539 -9.99 -38.63 -0.35
CA ASP A 539 -10.67 -39.22 -1.50
C ASP A 539 -12.12 -38.77 -1.54
N ILE A 540 -12.57 -38.28 -2.69
CA ILE A 540 -13.93 -37.78 -2.92
C ILE A 540 -14.79 -38.74 -3.75
N GLN A 541 -14.19 -39.80 -4.29
CA GLN A 541 -14.84 -40.77 -5.17
C GLN A 541 -15.55 -41.84 -4.37
N THR A 542 -14.95 -42.32 -3.27
CA THR A 542 -15.55 -43.35 -2.43
C THR A 542 -16.62 -42.74 -1.52
N PRO A 543 -17.89 -43.17 -1.58
CA PRO A 543 -18.91 -42.73 -0.63
C PRO A 543 -18.57 -43.15 0.80
N VAL A 544 -18.64 -42.22 1.74
CA VAL A 544 -18.47 -42.50 3.17
C VAL A 544 -19.82 -42.89 3.79
N PRO A 545 -19.86 -43.86 4.71
CA PRO A 545 -21.08 -44.18 5.47
C PRO A 545 -21.64 -42.94 6.17
N GLU A 546 -22.96 -42.70 6.06
CA GLU A 546 -23.62 -41.48 6.60
C GLU A 546 -23.39 -41.24 8.12
N LYS A 547 -23.08 -42.30 8.88
CA LYS A 547 -22.83 -42.24 10.32
C LYS A 547 -21.37 -41.95 10.71
N ASP A 548 -20.44 -41.95 9.75
CA ASP A 548 -19.05 -41.54 9.97
C ASP A 548 -18.94 -40.02 9.76
N TYR A 549 -19.32 -39.25 10.79
CA TYR A 549 -19.39 -37.80 10.75
C TYR A 549 -18.04 -37.14 10.41
N GLU A 550 -16.92 -37.73 10.86
CA GLU A 550 -15.59 -37.21 10.57
C GLU A 550 -15.26 -37.32 9.09
N LYS A 551 -15.26 -38.55 8.55
CA LYS A 551 -14.91 -38.75 7.15
C LYS A 551 -15.90 -38.08 6.21
N THR A 552 -17.18 -38.06 6.57
CA THR A 552 -18.23 -37.43 5.76
C THR A 552 -18.00 -35.91 5.68
N PHE A 553 -17.71 -35.25 6.81
CA PHE A 553 -17.50 -33.80 6.79
C PHE A 553 -16.18 -33.43 6.10
N ILE A 554 -15.10 -34.19 6.32
CA ILE A 554 -13.83 -34.00 5.60
C ILE A 554 -14.05 -34.15 4.10
N GLN A 555 -14.80 -35.15 3.64
CA GLN A 555 -15.14 -35.31 2.22
C GLN A 555 -15.98 -34.15 1.68
N LEU A 556 -16.96 -33.64 2.44
CA LEU A 556 -17.71 -32.45 2.04
C LEU A 556 -16.79 -31.24 1.87
N LEU A 557 -15.92 -30.96 2.84
CA LEU A 557 -14.92 -29.90 2.74
C LEU A 557 -14.02 -30.10 1.52
N ALA A 558 -13.60 -31.34 1.26
CA ALA A 558 -12.73 -31.71 0.16
C ALA A 558 -13.41 -31.55 -1.22
N LYS A 559 -14.70 -31.84 -1.32
CA LYS A 559 -15.50 -31.56 -2.53
C LYS A 559 -15.65 -30.06 -2.76
N GLU A 560 -16.01 -29.32 -1.70
CA GLU A 560 -16.24 -27.89 -1.78
C GLU A 560 -14.97 -27.08 -2.05
N VAL A 561 -13.82 -27.45 -1.47
CA VAL A 561 -12.56 -26.73 -1.73
C VAL A 561 -12.10 -26.89 -3.19
N ARG A 562 -12.42 -28.02 -3.83
CA ARG A 562 -12.14 -28.29 -5.26
C ARG A 562 -13.15 -27.66 -6.21
N GLN A 563 -14.28 -27.18 -5.69
CA GLN A 563 -15.30 -26.43 -6.45
C GLN A 563 -15.26 -24.95 -6.03
N PRO A 564 -14.40 -24.12 -6.65
CA PRO A 564 -14.25 -22.74 -6.24
C PRO A 564 -15.54 -21.94 -6.48
N SER A 565 -15.96 -21.19 -5.46
CA SER A 565 -17.04 -20.19 -5.54
C SER A 565 -16.45 -18.82 -5.30
N LYS A 566 -16.91 -17.82 -6.07
CA LYS A 566 -16.52 -16.41 -5.89
C LYS A 566 -17.22 -15.74 -4.71
N THR A 567 -18.31 -16.32 -4.20
CA THR A 567 -19.25 -15.62 -3.31
C THR A 567 -19.35 -16.21 -1.91
N THR A 568 -19.08 -17.52 -1.75
CA THR A 568 -19.28 -18.20 -0.45
C THR A 568 -18.10 -19.09 -0.11
N ASN A 569 -17.59 -19.01 1.13
CA ASN A 569 -16.50 -19.84 1.64
C ASN A 569 -16.86 -21.34 1.59
N TYR A 570 -15.90 -22.20 1.24
CA TYR A 570 -16.09 -23.65 1.09
C TYR A 570 -16.59 -24.33 2.38
N VAL A 571 -16.16 -23.88 3.56
CA VAL A 571 -16.62 -24.39 4.87
C VAL A 571 -18.10 -24.10 5.07
N ILE A 572 -18.56 -22.89 4.72
CA ILE A 572 -19.97 -22.50 4.85
C ILE A 572 -20.84 -23.37 3.94
N ARG A 573 -20.38 -23.66 2.72
CA ARG A 573 -21.12 -24.52 1.79
C ARG A 573 -21.15 -25.97 2.29
N ALA A 574 -20.03 -26.51 2.76
CA ALA A 574 -19.97 -27.85 3.36
C ALA A 574 -20.89 -27.97 4.58
N ALA A 575 -20.90 -26.97 5.47
CA ALA A 575 -21.79 -26.91 6.62
C ALA A 575 -23.27 -26.86 6.21
N ARG A 576 -23.62 -26.08 5.17
CA ARG A 576 -25.00 -26.05 4.64
C ARG A 576 -25.43 -27.39 4.06
N LYS A 577 -24.55 -28.10 3.34
CA LYS A 577 -24.84 -29.47 2.86
C LYS A 577 -25.06 -30.45 4.00
N ALA A 578 -24.22 -30.41 5.04
CA ALA A 578 -24.42 -31.23 6.23
C ALA A 578 -25.77 -30.96 6.91
N LEU A 579 -26.19 -29.69 7.02
CA LEU A 579 -27.48 -29.31 7.63
C LEU A 579 -28.69 -29.65 6.73
N ASN A 580 -28.62 -29.37 5.43
CA ASN A 580 -29.78 -29.42 4.53
C ASN A 580 -29.91 -30.75 3.80
N GLU A 581 -28.82 -31.34 3.32
CA GLU A 581 -28.82 -32.57 2.53
C GLU A 581 -28.73 -33.78 3.45
N LEU A 582 -27.75 -33.78 4.37
CA LEU A 582 -27.54 -34.90 5.31
C LEU A 582 -28.38 -34.81 6.59
N LYS A 583 -29.13 -33.71 6.76
CA LYS A 583 -30.01 -33.46 7.92
C LYS A 583 -29.31 -33.59 9.28
N TRP A 584 -28.02 -33.24 9.36
CA TRP A 584 -27.29 -33.26 10.62
C TRP A 584 -27.84 -32.22 11.61
N GLN A 585 -27.78 -32.55 12.90
CA GLN A 585 -28.04 -31.57 13.95
C GLN A 585 -26.97 -30.46 13.95
N GLU A 586 -27.37 -29.25 14.30
CA GLU A 586 -26.43 -28.11 14.39
C GLU A 586 -25.28 -28.37 15.36
N SER A 587 -25.54 -29.09 16.46
CA SER A 587 -24.53 -29.55 17.42
C SER A 587 -23.43 -30.40 16.78
N HIS A 588 -23.81 -31.33 15.87
CA HIS A 588 -22.86 -32.16 15.14
C HIS A 588 -22.04 -31.35 14.14
N VAL A 589 -22.68 -30.43 13.41
CA VAL A 589 -21.98 -29.54 12.47
C VAL A 589 -21.02 -28.60 13.21
N LYS A 590 -21.42 -28.07 14.36
CA LYS A 590 -20.57 -27.26 15.24
C LYS A 590 -19.35 -28.04 15.71
N ALA A 591 -19.53 -29.29 16.15
CA ALA A 591 -18.43 -30.16 16.55
C ALA A 591 -17.48 -30.44 15.38
N ALA A 592 -18.02 -30.76 14.20
CA ALA A 592 -17.25 -31.04 12.99
C ALA A 592 -16.43 -29.82 12.53
N ILE A 593 -17.02 -28.61 12.53
CA ILE A 593 -16.30 -27.38 12.21
C ILE A 593 -15.13 -27.17 13.19
N LYS A 594 -15.37 -27.29 14.50
CA LYS A 594 -14.33 -27.10 15.52
C LYS A 594 -13.16 -28.08 15.36
N SER A 595 -13.45 -29.33 15.01
CA SER A 595 -12.45 -30.39 14.93
C SER A 595 -11.69 -30.41 13.61
N PHE A 596 -12.35 -30.14 12.48
CA PHE A 596 -11.78 -30.44 11.16
C PHE A 596 -11.49 -29.20 10.30
N VAL A 597 -12.06 -28.04 10.63
CA VAL A 597 -11.81 -26.82 9.85
C VAL A 597 -10.46 -26.21 10.24
N PRO A 598 -9.58 -25.87 9.28
CA PRO A 598 -8.26 -25.28 9.54
C PRO A 598 -8.34 -24.02 10.42
N GLU A 599 -9.27 -23.11 10.10
CA GLU A 599 -9.43 -21.85 10.81
C GLU A 599 -9.80 -22.04 12.29
N ALA A 600 -10.48 -23.13 12.64
CA ALA A 600 -10.88 -23.43 14.01
C ALA A 600 -9.70 -23.81 14.93
N ALA A 601 -8.52 -24.13 14.38
CA ALA A 601 -7.32 -24.36 15.18
C ALA A 601 -6.89 -23.10 15.97
N PHE A 602 -7.35 -21.92 15.55
CA PHE A 602 -7.07 -20.64 16.19
C PHE A 602 -8.18 -20.18 17.14
N ASP A 603 -9.22 -20.97 17.39
CA ASP A 603 -10.36 -20.59 18.22
C ASP A 603 -9.96 -20.11 19.63
N SER A 604 -9.01 -20.79 20.27
CA SER A 604 -8.54 -20.45 21.63
C SER A 604 -7.71 -19.16 21.68
N LEU A 605 -7.23 -18.69 20.53
CA LEU A 605 -6.41 -17.48 20.38
C LEU A 605 -7.24 -16.26 20.02
N ALA A 606 -8.49 -16.49 19.60
CA ALA A 606 -9.39 -15.42 19.19
C ALA A 606 -9.88 -14.62 20.40
N ARG A 607 -10.08 -13.32 20.21
CA ARG A 607 -10.78 -12.46 21.16
C ARG A 607 -12.20 -13.01 21.40
N ASN A 608 -12.72 -12.79 22.60
CA ASN A 608 -14.03 -13.28 23.02
C ASN A 608 -15.11 -13.00 21.95
N GLY A 609 -15.84 -14.04 21.58
CA GLY A 609 -16.91 -13.98 20.57
C GLY A 609 -16.45 -13.98 19.11
N LYS A 610 -15.14 -13.93 18.83
CA LYS A 610 -14.58 -13.91 17.46
C LYS A 610 -13.95 -15.23 17.01
N ALA A 611 -14.21 -16.32 17.75
CA ALA A 611 -13.72 -17.65 17.39
C ALA A 611 -14.14 -18.02 15.94
N PRO A 612 -13.18 -18.31 15.04
CA PRO A 612 -13.47 -18.60 13.64
C PRO A 612 -14.54 -19.67 13.43
N SER A 613 -14.52 -20.76 14.22
CA SER A 613 -15.53 -21.82 14.11
C SER A 613 -16.95 -21.31 14.35
N ASN A 614 -17.12 -20.45 15.35
CA ASN A 614 -18.41 -19.89 15.74
C ASN A 614 -18.91 -18.90 14.67
N THR A 615 -18.03 -18.05 14.15
CA THR A 615 -18.37 -17.14 13.06
C THR A 615 -18.81 -17.89 11.80
N LEU A 616 -18.08 -18.94 11.40
CA LEU A 616 -18.42 -19.76 10.24
C LEU A 616 -19.76 -20.47 10.42
N LEU A 617 -20.03 -21.01 11.60
CA LEU A 617 -21.31 -21.66 11.92
C LEU A 617 -22.48 -20.66 11.84
N ILE A 618 -22.37 -19.48 12.45
CA ILE A 618 -23.43 -18.46 12.43
C ILE A 618 -23.79 -18.08 10.99
N VAL A 619 -22.79 -17.90 10.12
CA VAL A 619 -23.04 -17.53 8.71
C VAL A 619 -23.64 -18.70 7.92
N ALA A 620 -23.25 -19.94 8.23
CA ALA A 620 -23.86 -21.13 7.63
C ALA A 620 -25.35 -21.23 7.99
N VAL A 621 -25.70 -21.10 9.27
CA VAL A 621 -27.08 -21.22 9.79
C VAL A 621 -27.97 -20.08 9.30
N LYS A 622 -27.53 -18.82 9.39
CA LYS A 622 -28.31 -17.65 8.94
C LYS A 622 -28.72 -17.74 7.46
N GLY A 623 -27.89 -18.35 6.63
CA GLY A 623 -28.20 -18.52 5.20
C GLY A 623 -29.31 -19.55 4.90
N ILE A 624 -29.72 -20.35 5.89
CA ILE A 624 -30.73 -21.41 5.75
C ILE A 624 -32.10 -20.95 6.25
N GLU A 625 -32.17 -19.98 7.17
CA GLU A 625 -33.43 -19.46 7.72
C GLU A 625 -34.45 -19.00 6.65
N PRO A 626 -34.05 -18.33 5.54
CA PRO A 626 -34.99 -17.97 4.47
C PRO A 626 -35.58 -19.18 3.75
N GLN A 627 -34.78 -20.24 3.54
CA GLN A 627 -35.22 -21.47 2.85
C GLN A 627 -36.22 -22.27 3.69
N LYS A 628 -35.98 -22.40 5.00
CA LYS A 628 -36.92 -23.07 5.92
C LYS A 628 -38.27 -22.35 6.01
N LYS A 629 -38.28 -21.01 5.95
CA LYS A 629 -39.53 -20.21 5.95
C LYS A 629 -40.30 -20.36 4.63
N GLN A 630 -39.60 -20.48 3.49
CA GLN A 630 -40.24 -20.77 2.20
C GLN A 630 -40.80 -22.20 2.15
N GLU A 631 -40.04 -23.21 2.57
CA GLU A 631 -40.51 -24.61 2.61
C GLU A 631 -41.74 -24.78 3.51
N GLN A 632 -41.76 -24.13 4.68
CA GLN A 632 -42.94 -24.12 5.57
C GLN A 632 -44.15 -23.35 5.01
N ALA A 633 -43.93 -22.38 4.13
CA ALA A 633 -45.00 -21.64 3.46
C ALA A 633 -45.59 -22.41 2.26
N THR A 634 -44.84 -23.34 1.66
CA THR A 634 -45.34 -24.26 0.61
C THR A 634 -46.03 -25.52 1.13
N VAL A 635 -45.87 -25.83 2.42
CA VAL A 635 -46.53 -26.98 3.08
C VAL A 635 -47.83 -26.56 3.80
N ARG A 636 -48.08 -25.25 3.91
CA ARG A 636 -49.38 -24.68 4.30
C ARG A 636 -50.16 -24.29 3.05
#